data_AF-A0A061P8T1-F1
#
_entry.id   AF-A0A061P8T1-F1
#
_cell.length_a   1.000
_cell.length_b   1.000
_cell.length_c   1.000
_cell.angle_alpha   90.00
_cell.angle_beta   90.00
_cell.angle_gamma   90.00
#
_symmetry.space_group_name_H-M   'P 1'
#
loop_
_entity.id
_entity.type
_entity.pdbx_description
1 polymer ?
#
loop_
_entity_poly.entity_id
_entity_poly.type
_entity_poly.pdbx_seq_one_letter_code
_entity_poly.pdbx_strand_id
1 'polypeptide(L)'
;MEKMNDGTPSSLRLFNKQKVLQSIRLHDTDKEVSRASLAAFLNISKPTMSTLIDELVAEEWIIEVGEHTQSSRAGRKPVRLSFNKNARYLIGIDIGGTHTECVLTNLAGEVIVARSFSTQEQLRSGMLLSRIAHMIEEVVQEANIVKEKMMSIGIGVPGITNTKTGVVVEAQSLGWKNFPLKAELEALTPYSIYIDNDVNMAVLGEHWLGKAKNDENVVMITLGTGVGCGMILNGDLYRGHAYAAGEIGHLVTDRTLAKENDYSSFEGYGFLDNQIGGPALTEQMNRRVGDRGLSAEQIFQLAAEDDADAAYVVEEMVSHLSFAIVNIVSIINRKPCARWGHIPFAASVHSYFCRCDGTAFACEHKHIYYTKSIYILFRSSLFKHVRTRLNTQGMKRLNQPTTRCQTYVDYVLAPTYSFTRDHYFTYILEISIAHIQMLRRQKIIPDIHASTLVEATTKLYETGWNKPYNAQFEDLFFMIEHDLSEKVGHEVVGNMHVAFSRNDMDATMYRMFWRERVVEWMNDIHTLADKILKIANGHTSAYMPAYTHHQQAQPTTLAHYFMSVASNLQRDVERGWSLLTRIDQSPMGACALGTTGHPIDRTWMSDSLGFERVLTNSYDAVSASDYMIELASVLTICMSSMSRVVYDLLQMTMNEVNTFRLGDLHVQTSSIMPQKRNPSALEHTRAMMSDAMGVLNGVPFMSHHVPHGDIVDIGDDIQPKLLDGFTKVTQTIQLLEQILDHGTFHTDVLYDRAANGFSTVTELADVLVRDGGLSFREAHLVVQTFVKSTEKLSDGNVKRLQEAGQRVGVAVNLSQKQYEKAIDVASFIDVRKVQGGPAPVAIHEHIMHVQEALRNTRTKVNQKQEGFTTYRTKLFQRTANEGEER
;
A
#
# COMPACT_ATOMS: atom_id res chain seq x y z
N MET A 1 8.38 -34.67 18.31
CA MET A 1 7.38 -34.59 17.21
C MET A 1 7.45 -35.76 16.22
N GLU A 2 8.54 -36.55 16.12
CA GLU A 2 8.68 -37.62 15.11
C GLU A 2 7.82 -38.88 15.27
N LYS A 3 6.96 -38.99 16.30
CA LYS A 3 6.05 -40.16 16.51
C LYS A 3 4.55 -39.82 16.40
N MET A 4 4.17 -38.65 15.89
CA MET A 4 2.81 -38.11 16.11
C MET A 4 1.76 -38.35 15.01
N ASN A 5 1.99 -39.20 14.02
CA ASN A 5 1.11 -39.26 12.83
C ASN A 5 0.52 -40.64 12.49
N ASP A 6 0.32 -41.53 13.46
CA ASP A 6 -0.34 -42.83 13.22
C ASP A 6 -1.86 -42.83 13.50
N GLY A 7 -2.41 -41.73 14.04
CA GLY A 7 -3.85 -41.58 14.33
C GLY A 7 -4.40 -42.54 15.40
N THR A 8 -3.53 -43.23 16.15
CA THR A 8 -3.95 -44.22 17.15
C THR A 8 -4.57 -43.56 18.40
N PRO A 9 -5.45 -44.25 19.14
CA PRO A 9 -5.97 -43.77 20.42
C PRO A 9 -4.86 -43.42 21.42
N SER A 10 -3.74 -44.14 21.38
CA SER A 10 -2.56 -43.91 22.22
C SER A 10 -1.83 -42.61 21.86
N SER A 11 -1.67 -42.30 20.57
CA SER A 11 -1.03 -41.06 20.14
C SER A 11 -1.92 -39.84 20.39
N LEU A 12 -3.24 -39.97 20.22
CA LEU A 12 -4.21 -38.93 20.58
C LEU A 12 -4.23 -38.64 22.09
N ARG A 13 -4.12 -39.68 22.93
CA ARG A 13 -4.02 -39.54 24.38
C ARG A 13 -2.75 -38.81 24.79
N LEU A 14 -1.61 -39.18 24.20
CA LEU A 14 -0.32 -38.51 24.45
C LEU A 14 -0.37 -37.03 24.02
N PHE A 15 -0.97 -36.73 22.87
CA PHE A 15 -1.16 -35.36 22.39
C PHE A 15 -2.01 -34.51 23.34
N ASN A 16 -3.15 -35.04 23.79
CA ASN A 16 -4.00 -34.36 24.76
C ASN A 16 -3.27 -34.14 26.10
N LYS A 17 -2.50 -35.13 26.56
CA LYS A 17 -1.68 -35.01 27.78
C LYS A 17 -0.65 -33.88 27.68
N GLN A 18 0.05 -33.77 26.54
CA GLN A 18 0.99 -32.68 26.28
C GLN A 18 0.32 -31.30 26.26
N LYS A 19 -0.84 -31.18 25.60
CA LYS A 19 -1.61 -29.93 25.57
C LYS A 19 -2.07 -29.49 26.97
N VAL A 20 -2.54 -30.43 27.78
CA VAL A 20 -2.95 -30.17 29.17
C VAL A 20 -1.76 -29.67 29.99
N LEU A 21 -0.62 -30.35 29.93
CA LEU A 21 0.58 -29.95 30.66
C LEU A 21 1.09 -28.57 30.20
N GLN A 22 1.14 -28.31 28.89
CA GLN A 22 1.55 -27.02 28.33
C GLN A 22 0.61 -25.88 28.78
N SER A 23 -0.70 -26.14 28.81
CA SER A 23 -1.69 -25.15 29.25
C SER A 23 -1.53 -24.83 30.74
N ILE A 24 -1.31 -25.84 31.58
CA ILE A 24 -1.03 -25.63 33.01
C ILE A 24 0.25 -24.80 33.18
N ARG A 25 1.32 -25.11 32.43
CA ARG A 25 2.58 -24.38 32.48
C ARG A 25 2.46 -22.90 32.05
N LEU A 26 1.68 -22.61 31.01
CA LEU A 26 1.49 -21.24 30.52
C LEU A 26 0.63 -20.37 31.46
N HIS A 27 -0.30 -21.01 32.18
CA HIS A 27 -1.26 -20.34 33.06
C HIS A 27 -1.00 -20.57 34.56
N ASP A 28 0.19 -21.08 34.92
CA ASP A 28 0.53 -21.50 36.30
C ASP A 28 0.43 -20.33 37.31
N THR A 29 0.65 -19.10 36.83
CA THR A 29 0.49 -17.85 37.62
C THR A 29 -0.95 -17.40 37.80
N ASP A 30 -1.90 -17.92 37.02
CA ASP A 30 -3.31 -17.56 37.08
C ASP A 30 -4.02 -18.30 38.24
N LYS A 31 -4.93 -17.60 38.93
CA LYS A 31 -5.69 -18.17 40.06
C LYS A 31 -6.79 -19.16 39.62
N GLU A 32 -6.96 -19.42 38.32
CA GLU A 32 -8.15 -20.08 37.75
C GLU A 32 -7.89 -21.46 37.10
N VAL A 33 -6.65 -22.00 37.14
CA VAL A 33 -6.34 -23.29 36.52
C VAL A 33 -6.88 -24.46 37.36
N SER A 34 -7.94 -25.11 36.86
CA SER A 34 -8.62 -26.25 37.48
C SER A 34 -9.02 -27.29 36.42
N ARG A 35 -9.37 -28.51 36.84
CA ARG A 35 -9.90 -29.56 35.94
C ARG A 35 -11.06 -29.05 35.06
N ALA A 36 -11.95 -28.23 35.64
CA ALA A 36 -13.15 -27.74 34.96
C ALA A 36 -12.86 -26.64 33.92
N SER A 37 -11.98 -25.69 34.26
CA SER A 37 -11.58 -24.61 33.34
C SER A 37 -10.75 -25.16 32.18
N LEU A 38 -9.84 -26.11 32.43
CA LEU A 38 -9.05 -26.76 31.37
C LEU A 38 -9.91 -27.60 30.42
N ALA A 39 -10.89 -28.36 30.93
CA ALA A 39 -11.81 -29.13 30.09
C ALA A 39 -12.60 -28.24 29.11
N ALA A 40 -13.07 -27.08 29.60
CA ALA A 40 -13.78 -26.10 28.79
C ALA A 40 -12.87 -25.42 27.77
N PHE A 41 -11.68 -24.96 28.18
CA PHE A 41 -10.74 -24.26 27.31
C PHE A 41 -10.17 -25.15 26.18
N LEU A 42 -9.84 -26.40 26.50
CA LEU A 42 -9.24 -27.34 25.54
C LEU A 42 -10.27 -28.18 24.77
N ASN A 43 -11.56 -27.98 25.03
CA ASN A 43 -12.67 -28.76 24.47
C ASN A 43 -12.48 -30.29 24.62
N ILE A 44 -12.05 -30.72 25.81
CA ILE A 44 -11.84 -32.12 26.18
C ILE A 44 -12.93 -32.52 27.17
N SER A 45 -13.49 -33.73 27.04
CA SER A 45 -14.53 -34.22 27.95
C SER A 45 -14.05 -34.21 29.42
N LYS A 46 -14.93 -33.86 30.36
CA LYS A 46 -14.60 -33.83 31.81
C LYS A 46 -14.01 -35.17 32.32
N PRO A 47 -14.54 -36.35 31.91
CA PRO A 47 -13.93 -37.63 32.27
C PRO A 47 -12.49 -37.79 31.74
N THR A 48 -12.26 -37.50 30.45
CA THR A 48 -10.93 -37.59 29.85
C THR A 48 -9.94 -36.62 30.50
N MET A 49 -10.36 -35.39 30.78
CA MET A 49 -9.53 -34.39 31.45
C MET A 49 -9.11 -34.84 32.85
N SER A 50 -10.02 -35.44 33.61
CA SER A 50 -9.72 -35.94 34.96
C SER A 50 -8.67 -37.05 34.91
N THR A 51 -8.84 -38.03 34.02
CA THR A 51 -7.86 -39.11 33.83
C THR A 51 -6.47 -38.58 33.44
N LEU A 52 -6.39 -37.60 32.54
CA LEU A 52 -5.11 -37.03 32.12
C LEU A 52 -4.41 -36.28 33.24
N ILE A 53 -5.18 -35.56 34.08
CA ILE A 53 -4.63 -34.83 35.23
C ILE A 53 -4.16 -35.80 36.32
N ASP A 54 -4.92 -36.86 36.60
CA ASP A 54 -4.53 -37.87 37.60
C ASP A 54 -3.21 -38.56 37.20
N GLU A 55 -3.01 -38.84 35.90
CA GLU A 55 -1.74 -39.36 35.38
C GLU A 55 -0.60 -38.36 35.52
N LEU A 56 -0.83 -37.07 35.21
CA LEU A 56 0.20 -36.03 35.34
C LEU A 56 0.58 -35.78 36.81
N VAL A 57 -0.36 -35.93 37.75
CA VAL A 57 -0.08 -35.87 39.20
C VAL A 57 0.72 -37.09 39.64
N ALA A 58 0.32 -38.30 39.21
CA ALA A 58 1.01 -39.54 39.55
C ALA A 58 2.45 -39.58 39.01
N GLU A 59 2.70 -38.95 37.87
CA GLU A 59 4.04 -38.79 37.27
C GLU A 59 4.81 -37.58 37.82
N GLU A 60 4.23 -36.84 38.77
CA GLU A 60 4.79 -35.66 39.44
C GLU A 60 5.00 -34.44 38.54
N TRP A 61 4.43 -34.39 37.32
CA TRP A 61 4.55 -33.22 36.43
C TRP A 61 3.76 -32.01 36.92
N ILE A 62 2.68 -32.25 37.67
CA ILE A 62 1.82 -31.22 38.24
C ILE A 62 1.48 -31.58 39.69
N ILE A 63 1.18 -30.58 40.49
CA ILE A 63 0.80 -30.71 41.90
C ILE A 63 -0.58 -30.09 42.12
N GLU A 64 -1.38 -30.70 43.01
CA GLU A 64 -2.65 -30.13 43.45
C GLU A 64 -2.43 -29.18 44.62
N VAL A 65 -2.83 -27.91 44.46
CA VAL A 65 -2.59 -26.83 45.43
C VAL A 65 -3.94 -26.40 46.04
N GLY A 66 -4.16 -26.71 47.32
CA GLY A 66 -5.32 -26.25 48.09
C GLY A 66 -5.62 -27.10 49.33
N GLU A 67 -6.04 -26.48 50.43
CA GLU A 67 -6.45 -27.18 51.66
C GLU A 67 -7.76 -27.96 51.46
N HIS A 68 -7.78 -29.24 51.82
CA HIS A 68 -9.00 -30.02 51.99
C HIS A 68 -9.73 -29.63 53.29
N THR A 69 -10.28 -28.41 53.38
CA THR A 69 -11.20 -28.07 54.48
C THR A 69 -12.63 -28.39 54.08
N GLN A 70 -13.17 -29.49 54.62
CA GLN A 70 -14.58 -29.85 54.51
C GLN A 70 -15.43 -28.81 55.24
N SER A 71 -16.12 -27.92 54.52
CA SER A 71 -17.26 -27.18 55.06
C SER A 71 -18.52 -27.51 54.26
N SER A 72 -19.54 -27.97 54.96
CA SER A 72 -20.70 -28.71 54.44
C SER A 72 -21.82 -27.85 53.84
N ARG A 73 -21.59 -26.58 53.50
CA ARG A 73 -22.66 -25.68 53.00
C ARG A 73 -22.30 -24.69 51.86
N ALA A 74 -21.14 -24.80 51.23
CA ALA A 74 -20.84 -24.10 49.99
C ALA A 74 -20.12 -25.04 49.02
N GLY A 75 -20.44 -25.00 47.72
CA GLY A 75 -19.89 -25.92 46.71
C GLY A 75 -18.37 -26.04 46.80
N ARG A 76 -17.85 -27.28 46.65
CA ARG A 76 -16.43 -27.61 46.80
C ARG A 76 -15.60 -26.67 45.91
N LYS A 77 -14.74 -25.85 46.52
CA LYS A 77 -13.86 -24.94 45.77
C LYS A 77 -12.98 -25.76 44.80
N PRO A 78 -12.78 -25.30 43.56
CA PRO A 78 -11.95 -26.01 42.60
C PRO A 78 -10.54 -26.20 43.15
N VAL A 79 -10.01 -27.42 43.08
CA VAL A 79 -8.60 -27.71 43.40
C VAL A 79 -7.75 -27.05 42.33
N ARG A 80 -6.83 -26.17 42.75
CA ARG A 80 -5.90 -25.49 41.83
C ARG A 80 -4.82 -26.47 41.42
N LEU A 81 -4.45 -26.44 40.15
CA LEU A 81 -3.34 -27.24 39.62
C LEU A 81 -2.16 -26.31 39.37
N SER A 82 -0.96 -26.75 39.75
CA SER A 82 0.26 -26.01 39.49
C SER A 82 1.32 -26.89 38.85
N PHE A 83 2.14 -26.31 37.97
CA PHE A 83 3.23 -27.01 37.32
C PHE A 83 4.34 -27.30 38.31
N ASN A 84 4.77 -28.56 38.41
CA ASN A 84 5.86 -28.92 39.31
C ASN A 84 7.21 -28.61 38.64
N LYS A 85 7.70 -27.38 38.82
CA LYS A 85 8.98 -26.93 38.26
C LYS A 85 10.19 -27.78 38.66
N ASN A 86 10.12 -28.49 39.80
CA ASN A 86 11.19 -29.32 40.35
C ASN A 86 10.99 -30.82 40.11
N ALA A 87 10.06 -31.20 39.23
CA ALA A 87 9.84 -32.61 38.90
C ALA A 87 11.08 -33.24 38.26
N ARG A 88 11.77 -32.52 37.38
CA ARG A 88 12.98 -32.96 36.68
C ARG A 88 13.98 -31.80 36.53
N TYR A 89 15.22 -32.14 36.19
CA TYR A 89 16.33 -31.19 35.99
C TYR A 89 17.03 -31.44 34.65
N LEU A 90 17.58 -30.37 34.07
CA LEU A 90 18.30 -30.39 32.78
C LEU A 90 19.64 -29.68 32.93
N ILE A 91 20.60 -30.07 32.11
CA ILE A 91 21.86 -29.35 31.98
C ILE A 91 21.89 -28.63 30.63
N GLY A 92 22.26 -27.35 30.66
CA GLY A 92 22.59 -26.57 29.47
C GLY A 92 24.09 -26.32 29.43
N ILE A 93 24.72 -26.52 28.26
CA ILE A 93 26.14 -26.27 28.05
C ILE A 93 26.30 -25.35 26.85
N ASP A 94 27.04 -24.25 27.01
CA ASP A 94 27.46 -23.37 25.91
C ASP A 94 28.96 -23.56 25.67
N ILE A 95 29.33 -24.19 24.55
CA ILE A 95 30.73 -24.41 24.17
C ILE A 95 31.17 -23.24 23.29
N GLY A 96 31.62 -22.14 23.88
CA GLY A 96 32.14 -21.01 23.12
C GLY A 96 33.59 -21.20 22.66
N GLY A 97 34.02 -20.39 21.68
CA GLY A 97 35.40 -20.38 21.18
C GLY A 97 36.45 -19.97 22.21
N THR A 98 36.06 -19.30 23.30
CA THR A 98 36.97 -18.87 24.38
C THR A 98 36.64 -19.54 25.72
N HIS A 99 35.36 -19.64 26.07
CA HIS A 99 34.90 -20.22 27.33
C HIS A 99 33.80 -21.24 27.09
N THR A 100 33.77 -22.28 27.91
CA THR A 100 32.67 -23.24 27.99
C THR A 100 31.96 -23.05 29.31
N GLU A 101 30.64 -22.89 29.28
CA GLU A 101 29.80 -22.71 30.47
C GLU A 101 28.77 -23.85 30.58
N CYS A 102 28.49 -24.30 31.79
CA CYS A 102 27.52 -25.33 32.10
C CYS A 102 26.63 -24.89 33.26
N VAL A 103 25.33 -25.05 33.06
CA VAL A 103 24.30 -24.71 34.04
C VAL A 103 23.37 -25.89 34.26
N LEU A 104 23.08 -26.19 35.52
CA LEU A 104 22.02 -27.10 35.92
C LEU A 104 20.76 -26.28 36.21
N THR A 105 19.64 -26.63 35.58
CA THR A 105 18.36 -25.93 35.72
C THR A 105 17.22 -26.88 36.08
N ASN A 106 16.17 -26.33 36.70
CA ASN A 106 14.88 -27.02 36.84
C ASN A 106 13.99 -26.81 35.59
N LEU A 107 12.77 -27.34 35.56
CA LEU A 107 11.86 -27.23 34.40
C LEU A 107 11.33 -25.81 34.15
N ALA A 108 11.54 -24.87 35.09
CA ALA A 108 11.25 -23.46 34.90
C ALA A 108 12.44 -22.67 34.32
N GLY A 109 13.60 -23.32 34.15
CA GLY A 109 14.84 -22.70 33.70
C GLY A 109 15.57 -21.90 34.79
N GLU A 110 15.22 -22.10 36.06
CA GLU A 110 15.93 -21.48 37.18
C GLU A 110 17.29 -22.19 37.34
N VAL A 111 18.38 -21.41 37.34
CA VAL A 111 19.75 -21.93 37.48
C VAL A 111 20.00 -22.29 38.94
N ILE A 112 20.45 -23.53 39.16
CA ILE A 112 20.76 -24.10 40.48
C ILE A 112 22.26 -24.05 40.73
N VAL A 113 23.04 -24.51 39.76
CA VAL A 113 24.52 -24.50 39.78
C VAL A 113 25.01 -24.07 38.40
N ALA A 114 26.04 -23.22 38.38
CA ALA A 114 26.73 -22.81 37.16
C ALA A 114 28.25 -22.99 37.33
N ARG A 115 28.93 -23.46 36.29
CA ARG A 115 30.39 -23.62 36.24
C ARG A 115 30.90 -23.27 34.84
N SER A 116 32.14 -22.82 34.76
CA SER A 116 32.77 -22.51 33.48
C SER A 116 34.28 -22.76 33.52
N PHE A 117 34.88 -22.92 32.34
CA PHE A 117 36.33 -23.02 32.16
C PHE A 117 36.77 -22.47 30.80
N SER A 118 38.08 -22.27 30.61
CA SER A 118 38.67 -21.83 29.33
C SER A 118 38.66 -22.95 28.28
N THR A 119 37.91 -22.76 27.18
CA THR A 119 37.79 -23.77 26.11
C THR A 119 39.14 -24.04 25.45
N GLN A 120 39.91 -22.97 25.16
CA GLN A 120 41.14 -23.06 24.39
C GLN A 120 42.26 -23.80 25.12
N GLU A 121 42.34 -23.66 26.44
CA GLU A 121 43.31 -24.39 27.26
C GLU A 121 43.06 -25.90 27.19
N GLN A 122 41.79 -26.30 27.34
CA GLN A 122 41.41 -27.71 27.32
C GLN A 122 41.47 -28.30 25.90
N LEU A 123 41.15 -27.52 24.88
CA LEU A 123 41.27 -27.91 23.48
C LEU A 123 42.72 -28.20 23.09
N ARG A 124 43.67 -27.33 23.49
CA ARG A 124 45.12 -27.55 23.27
C ARG A 124 45.66 -28.79 23.97
N SER A 125 45.09 -29.12 25.14
CA SER A 125 45.46 -30.32 25.89
C SER A 125 44.77 -31.61 25.40
N GLY A 126 43.81 -31.51 24.46
CA GLY A 126 43.02 -32.65 23.97
C GLY A 126 41.99 -33.19 24.96
N MET A 127 41.74 -32.51 26.08
CA MET A 127 40.90 -32.99 27.19
C MET A 127 39.52 -32.32 27.24
N LEU A 128 39.10 -31.61 26.19
CA LEU A 128 37.87 -30.81 26.22
C LEU A 128 36.63 -31.64 26.59
N LEU A 129 36.42 -32.80 25.96
CA LEU A 129 35.23 -33.64 26.22
C LEU A 129 35.25 -34.29 27.60
N SER A 130 36.41 -34.77 28.05
CA SER A 130 36.54 -35.35 29.40
C SER A 130 36.33 -34.29 30.48
N ARG A 131 36.81 -33.06 30.27
CA ARG A 131 36.54 -31.93 31.17
C ARG A 131 35.05 -31.58 31.23
N ILE A 132 34.36 -31.57 30.08
CA ILE A 132 32.91 -31.35 30.01
C ILE A 132 32.16 -32.44 30.77
N ALA A 133 32.50 -33.72 30.54
CA ALA A 133 31.90 -34.85 31.26
C ALA A 133 32.11 -34.75 32.77
N HIS A 134 33.32 -34.38 33.21
CA HIS A 134 33.60 -34.15 34.63
C HIS A 134 32.79 -32.99 35.20
N MET A 135 32.67 -31.88 34.45
CA MET A 135 31.88 -30.71 34.86
C MET A 135 30.39 -31.04 35.01
N ILE A 136 29.85 -31.92 34.16
CA ILE A 136 28.48 -32.44 34.28
C ILE A 136 28.31 -33.19 35.61
N GLU A 137 29.28 -34.02 36.00
CA GLU A 137 29.24 -34.73 37.28
C GLU A 137 29.36 -33.77 38.47
N GLU A 138 30.25 -32.77 38.39
CA GLU A 138 30.45 -31.75 39.42
C GLU A 138 29.12 -31.02 39.73
N VAL A 139 28.43 -30.51 38.70
CA VAL A 139 27.18 -29.75 38.91
C VAL A 139 26.04 -30.61 39.45
N VAL A 140 25.98 -31.90 39.05
CA VAL A 140 24.95 -32.84 39.53
C VAL A 140 25.20 -33.23 40.99
N GLN A 141 26.45 -33.51 41.35
CA GLN A 141 26.83 -33.88 42.72
C GLN A 141 26.63 -32.70 43.68
N GLU A 142 27.05 -31.50 43.29
CA GLU A 142 26.90 -30.29 44.12
C GLU A 142 25.44 -29.95 44.41
N ALA A 143 24.56 -30.11 43.42
CA ALA A 143 23.14 -29.87 43.56
C ALA A 143 22.40 -31.01 44.30
N ASN A 144 23.08 -32.11 44.66
CA ASN A 144 22.50 -33.31 45.27
C ASN A 144 21.30 -33.88 44.48
N ILE A 145 21.34 -33.84 43.15
CA ILE A 145 20.25 -34.35 42.31
C ILE A 145 20.43 -35.85 42.08
N VAL A 146 19.42 -36.63 42.45
CA VAL A 146 19.37 -38.07 42.14
C VAL A 146 19.22 -38.31 40.64
N LYS A 147 19.89 -39.35 40.13
CA LYS A 147 20.01 -39.63 38.68
C LYS A 147 18.66 -39.75 37.97
N GLU A 148 17.64 -40.28 38.64
CA GLU A 148 16.29 -40.50 38.09
C GLU A 148 15.52 -39.18 37.85
N LYS A 149 15.94 -38.09 38.48
CA LYS A 149 15.36 -36.75 38.26
C LYS A 149 16.05 -35.98 37.13
N MET A 150 17.20 -36.46 36.63
CA MET A 150 17.86 -35.88 35.47
C MET A 150 17.12 -36.29 34.18
N MET A 151 16.79 -35.32 33.34
CA MET A 151 16.08 -35.56 32.08
C MET A 151 17.03 -35.68 30.90
N SER A 152 17.83 -34.64 30.62
CA SER A 152 18.68 -34.56 29.43
C SER A 152 19.70 -33.43 29.52
N ILE A 153 20.64 -33.43 28.58
CA ILE A 153 21.64 -32.37 28.40
C ILE A 153 21.41 -31.69 27.04
N GLY A 154 21.34 -30.36 27.04
CA GLY A 154 21.33 -29.52 25.84
C GLY A 154 22.68 -28.81 25.67
N ILE A 155 23.23 -28.81 24.46
CA ILE A 155 24.53 -28.23 24.16
C ILE A 155 24.41 -27.26 22.98
N GLY A 156 24.80 -26.00 23.19
CA GLY A 156 25.09 -25.03 22.15
C GLY A 156 26.57 -25.11 21.74
N VAL A 157 26.85 -25.21 20.45
CA VAL A 157 28.21 -25.25 19.91
C VAL A 157 28.31 -24.33 18.69
N PRO A 158 29.43 -23.62 18.46
CA PRO A 158 29.60 -22.76 17.30
C PRO A 158 29.60 -23.56 16.01
N GLY A 159 29.12 -22.94 14.95
CA GLY A 159 29.15 -23.47 13.60
C GLY A 159 27.99 -24.39 13.23
N ILE A 160 28.06 -24.96 12.03
CA ILE A 160 26.96 -25.70 11.41
C ILE A 160 26.83 -27.06 12.09
N THR A 161 25.68 -27.32 12.72
CA THR A 161 25.45 -28.51 13.54
C THR A 161 24.28 -29.33 13.02
N ASN A 162 24.54 -30.57 12.61
CA ASN A 162 23.48 -31.50 12.21
C ASN A 162 22.83 -32.09 13.47
N THR A 163 21.69 -31.53 13.85
CA THR A 163 20.99 -31.91 15.09
C THR A 163 20.42 -33.33 15.08
N LYS A 164 20.22 -33.93 13.89
CA LYS A 164 19.74 -35.31 13.77
C LYS A 164 20.83 -36.34 14.04
N THR A 165 22.00 -36.14 13.45
CA THR A 165 23.14 -37.06 13.63
C THR A 165 23.99 -36.73 14.85
N GLY A 166 23.88 -35.51 15.37
CA GLY A 166 24.71 -35.03 16.47
C GLY A 166 26.16 -34.76 16.05
N VAL A 167 26.36 -34.43 14.77
CA VAL A 167 27.67 -34.12 14.18
C VAL A 167 27.80 -32.60 13.98
N VAL A 168 28.90 -32.03 14.47
CA VAL A 168 29.31 -30.65 14.16
C VAL A 168 30.02 -30.68 12.81
N VAL A 169 29.37 -30.16 11.77
CA VAL A 169 29.84 -30.22 10.38
C VAL A 169 31.10 -29.38 10.22
N GLU A 170 31.08 -28.16 10.77
CA GLU A 170 32.21 -27.23 10.72
C GLU A 170 32.12 -26.24 11.89
N ALA A 171 33.20 -26.13 12.67
CA ALA A 171 33.34 -25.15 13.74
C ALA A 171 34.77 -24.61 13.76
N GLN A 172 34.98 -23.47 13.08
CA GLN A 172 36.31 -22.91 12.85
C GLN A 172 37.05 -22.56 14.15
N SER A 173 36.34 -22.04 15.16
CA SER A 173 36.91 -21.67 16.46
C SER A 173 37.38 -22.86 17.31
N LEU A 174 36.90 -24.07 17.00
CA LEU A 174 37.27 -25.33 17.68
C LEU A 174 38.15 -26.23 16.82
N GLY A 175 38.39 -25.86 15.55
CA GLY A 175 39.13 -26.69 14.59
C GLY A 175 38.42 -28.00 14.25
N TRP A 176 37.10 -28.07 14.42
CA TRP A 176 36.33 -29.29 14.20
C TRP A 176 35.71 -29.33 12.81
N LYS A 177 35.81 -30.50 12.17
CA LYS A 177 35.19 -30.80 10.88
C LYS A 177 34.57 -32.19 10.91
N ASN A 178 33.26 -32.27 10.68
CA ASN A 178 32.46 -33.49 10.82
C ASN A 178 32.68 -34.23 12.16
N PHE A 179 32.78 -33.48 13.26
CA PHE A 179 33.08 -34.03 14.58
C PHE A 179 31.82 -34.60 15.24
N PRO A 180 31.81 -35.90 15.66
CA PRO A 180 30.62 -36.57 16.19
C PRO A 180 30.38 -36.27 17.68
N LEU A 181 30.27 -34.99 18.03
CA LEU A 181 30.19 -34.49 19.42
C LEU A 181 29.19 -35.26 20.30
N LYS A 182 27.99 -35.52 19.77
CA LYS A 182 26.96 -36.23 20.52
C LYS A 182 27.40 -37.64 20.93
N ALA A 183 27.91 -38.42 19.98
CA ALA A 183 28.29 -39.81 20.22
C ALA A 183 29.46 -39.90 21.21
N GLU A 184 30.43 -39.00 21.09
CA GLU A 184 31.60 -38.94 21.98
C GLU A 184 31.20 -38.58 23.42
N LEU A 185 30.29 -37.61 23.61
CA LEU A 185 29.84 -37.24 24.96
C LEU A 185 28.82 -38.23 25.56
N GLU A 186 28.02 -38.90 24.73
CA GLU A 186 27.13 -40.00 25.18
C GLU A 186 27.94 -41.24 25.60
N ALA A 187 29.15 -41.42 25.08
CA ALA A 187 30.06 -42.46 25.56
C ALA A 187 30.66 -42.13 26.94
N LEU A 188 30.74 -40.84 27.29
CA LEU A 188 31.33 -40.35 28.54
C LEU A 188 30.30 -40.05 29.63
N THR A 189 29.01 -40.01 29.29
CA THR A 189 27.95 -39.65 30.25
C THR A 189 26.72 -40.54 30.09
N PRO A 190 25.97 -40.84 31.16
CA PRO A 190 24.80 -41.72 31.08
C PRO A 190 23.53 -40.99 30.59
N TYR A 191 23.64 -39.74 30.12
CA TYR A 191 22.50 -38.87 29.82
C TYR A 191 22.30 -38.71 28.31
N SER A 192 21.06 -38.56 27.88
CA SER A 192 20.76 -38.24 26.48
C SER A 192 21.18 -36.82 26.13
N ILE A 193 21.87 -36.67 25.00
CA ILE A 193 22.43 -35.39 24.58
C ILE A 193 21.70 -34.85 23.35
N TYR A 194 21.35 -33.57 23.43
CA TYR A 194 20.81 -32.76 22.35
C TYR A 194 21.80 -31.65 22.04
N ILE A 195 22.16 -31.52 20.77
CA ILE A 195 23.11 -30.49 20.33
C ILE A 195 22.47 -29.63 19.24
N ASP A 196 22.85 -28.37 19.20
CA ASP A 196 22.49 -27.42 18.16
C ASP A 196 23.52 -26.28 18.12
N ASN A 197 23.38 -25.41 17.13
CA ASN A 197 24.16 -24.19 17.06
C ASN A 197 23.91 -23.30 18.29
N ASP A 198 24.97 -22.71 18.83
CA ASP A 198 24.96 -21.85 20.01
C ASP A 198 24.07 -20.60 19.86
N VAL A 199 24.01 -19.99 18.67
CA VAL A 199 23.13 -18.85 18.38
C VAL A 199 21.66 -19.28 18.29
N ASN A 200 21.40 -20.48 17.75
CA ASN A 200 20.07 -21.09 17.77
C ASN A 200 19.58 -21.37 19.21
N MET A 201 20.48 -21.82 20.09
CA MET A 201 20.16 -22.00 21.51
C MET A 201 19.91 -20.68 22.22
N ALA A 202 20.69 -19.64 21.89
CA ALA A 202 20.49 -18.30 22.43
C ALA A 202 19.12 -17.72 22.08
N VAL A 203 18.71 -17.78 20.80
CA VAL A 203 17.38 -17.27 20.39
C VAL A 203 16.24 -18.09 20.98
N LEU A 204 16.42 -19.41 21.15
CA LEU A 204 15.44 -20.25 21.83
C LEU A 204 15.31 -19.90 23.31
N GLY A 205 16.41 -19.58 24.00
CA GLY A 205 16.40 -19.08 25.37
C GLY A 205 15.63 -17.78 25.49
N GLU A 206 15.89 -16.82 24.60
CA GLU A 206 15.18 -15.53 24.55
C GLU A 206 13.69 -15.69 24.21
N HIS A 207 13.33 -16.62 23.32
CA HIS A 207 11.95 -16.94 22.96
C HIS A 207 11.22 -17.77 24.03
N TRP A 208 11.94 -18.40 24.97
CA TRP A 208 11.31 -19.15 26.05
C TRP A 208 11.15 -18.32 27.33
N LEU A 209 12.23 -17.71 27.81
CA LEU A 209 12.31 -17.02 29.10
C LEU A 209 12.67 -15.54 28.98
N GLY A 210 13.29 -15.15 27.87
CA GLY A 210 13.77 -13.80 27.65
C GLY A 210 12.74 -12.86 27.02
N LYS A 211 13.24 -11.85 26.33
CA LYS A 211 12.40 -10.74 25.84
C LYS A 211 11.53 -11.13 24.66
N ALA A 212 11.93 -12.16 23.92
CA ALA A 212 11.25 -12.63 22.72
C ALA A 212 10.09 -13.62 22.99
N LYS A 213 9.74 -13.86 24.26
CA LYS A 213 8.75 -14.87 24.70
C LYS A 213 7.37 -14.82 24.01
N ASN A 214 6.96 -13.65 23.52
CA ASN A 214 5.66 -13.43 22.91
C ASN A 214 5.76 -13.09 21.40
N ASP A 215 6.93 -13.29 20.79
CA ASP A 215 7.18 -12.97 19.39
C ASP A 215 7.17 -14.23 18.52
N GLU A 216 6.20 -14.34 17.60
CA GLU A 216 6.13 -15.48 16.67
C GLU A 216 7.28 -15.51 15.64
N ASN A 217 7.90 -14.38 15.37
CA ASN A 217 9.03 -14.30 14.44
C ASN A 217 10.12 -13.49 15.13
N VAL A 218 11.32 -14.06 15.27
CA VAL A 218 12.45 -13.48 16.00
C VAL A 218 13.71 -13.65 15.17
N VAL A 219 14.46 -12.57 15.01
CA VAL A 219 15.83 -12.62 14.48
C VAL A 219 16.77 -12.15 15.57
N MET A 220 17.74 -12.98 15.93
CA MET A 220 18.75 -12.66 16.93
C MET A 220 20.13 -12.67 16.29
N ILE A 221 20.84 -11.54 16.32
CA ILE A 221 22.22 -11.44 15.80
C ILE A 221 23.19 -11.43 16.99
N THR A 222 24.19 -12.30 16.94
CA THR A 222 25.26 -12.34 17.94
C THR A 222 26.58 -11.87 17.34
N LEU A 223 27.24 -10.96 18.05
CA LEU A 223 28.56 -10.43 17.68
C LEU A 223 29.61 -10.93 18.68
N GLY A 224 30.69 -11.53 18.15
CA GLY A 224 31.80 -12.07 18.94
C GLY A 224 33.05 -12.25 18.07
N THR A 225 33.68 -13.43 18.13
CA THR A 225 34.78 -13.80 17.22
C THR A 225 34.32 -13.82 15.76
N GLY A 226 33.07 -14.23 15.52
CA GLY A 226 32.36 -14.11 14.26
C GLY A 226 30.93 -13.61 14.47
N VAL A 227 30.14 -13.62 13.41
CA VAL A 227 28.78 -13.08 13.33
C VAL A 227 27.81 -14.21 12.99
N GLY A 228 26.89 -14.47 13.90
CA GLY A 228 25.86 -15.49 13.72
C GLY A 228 24.45 -14.92 13.88
N CYS A 229 23.47 -15.63 13.34
CA CYS A 229 22.07 -15.28 13.42
C CYS A 229 21.21 -16.49 13.79
N GLY A 230 20.35 -16.33 14.80
CA GLY A 230 19.35 -17.31 15.20
C GLY A 230 17.95 -16.82 14.81
N MET A 231 17.11 -17.71 14.28
CA MET A 231 15.82 -17.32 13.71
C MET A 231 14.66 -18.17 14.21
N ILE A 232 13.67 -17.56 14.87
CA ILE A 232 12.36 -18.15 15.10
C ILE A 232 11.43 -17.65 13.99
N LEU A 233 10.77 -18.53 13.25
CA LEU A 233 9.78 -18.19 12.24
C LEU A 233 8.48 -18.95 12.54
N ASN A 234 7.37 -18.22 12.62
CA ASN A 234 6.05 -18.75 13.01
C ASN A 234 6.06 -19.59 14.32
N GLY A 235 6.88 -19.19 15.28
CA GLY A 235 7.04 -19.84 16.59
C GLY A 235 8.05 -20.98 16.62
N ASP A 236 8.59 -21.38 15.47
CA ASP A 236 9.53 -22.51 15.35
C ASP A 236 10.95 -22.04 15.02
N LEU A 237 11.95 -22.68 15.63
CA LEU A 237 13.36 -22.42 15.30
C LEU A 237 13.68 -22.90 13.89
N TYR A 238 14.09 -21.97 13.03
CA TYR A 238 14.42 -22.20 11.63
C TYR A 238 15.91 -22.49 11.46
N ARG A 239 16.23 -23.71 11.01
CA ARG A 239 17.61 -24.20 10.82
C ARG A 239 18.04 -24.29 9.36
N GLY A 240 17.11 -24.15 8.42
CA GLY A 240 17.36 -24.33 6.98
C GLY A 240 17.59 -25.80 6.58
N HIS A 241 17.82 -26.03 5.29
CA HIS A 241 17.92 -27.38 4.72
C HIS A 241 19.13 -28.17 5.24
N ALA A 242 20.27 -27.51 5.41
CA ALA A 242 21.55 -28.11 5.82
C ALA A 242 22.01 -27.64 7.21
N TYR A 243 21.09 -27.20 8.07
CA TYR A 243 21.40 -26.65 9.40
C TYR A 243 22.27 -25.38 9.41
N ALA A 244 22.37 -24.70 8.25
CA ALA A 244 23.21 -23.52 8.03
C ALA A 244 22.39 -22.23 7.86
N ALA A 245 21.10 -22.22 8.22
CA ALA A 245 20.36 -20.96 8.27
C ALA A 245 20.93 -20.07 9.36
N GLY A 246 21.15 -18.79 9.05
CA GLY A 246 21.71 -17.84 10.00
C GLY A 246 23.22 -17.65 9.94
N GLU A 247 23.91 -18.31 8.99
CA GLU A 247 25.33 -18.08 8.66
C GLU A 247 25.53 -16.75 7.92
N ILE A 248 25.08 -15.66 8.56
CA ILE A 248 25.10 -14.30 8.00
C ILE A 248 26.50 -13.72 7.93
N GLY A 249 27.47 -14.32 8.62
CA GLY A 249 28.90 -14.03 8.51
C GLY A 249 29.42 -14.09 7.06
N HIS A 250 28.75 -14.83 6.16
CA HIS A 250 29.08 -14.89 4.74
C HIS A 250 28.42 -13.83 3.86
N LEU A 251 27.53 -12.98 4.40
CA LEU A 251 26.86 -11.95 3.61
C LEU A 251 27.87 -10.94 3.05
N VAL A 252 27.78 -10.67 1.75
CA VAL A 252 28.56 -9.61 1.11
C VAL A 252 27.84 -8.29 1.29
N THR A 253 28.46 -7.37 2.02
CA THR A 253 27.89 -6.04 2.32
C THR A 253 28.61 -4.90 1.60
N ASP A 254 29.73 -5.19 0.92
CA ASP A 254 30.39 -4.26 -0.01
C ASP A 254 30.87 -5.02 -1.27
N ARG A 255 30.42 -4.56 -2.44
CA ARG A 255 30.73 -5.18 -3.74
C ARG A 255 32.17 -4.96 -4.18
N THR A 256 32.74 -3.80 -3.87
CA THR A 256 34.08 -3.40 -4.31
C THR A 256 35.11 -4.20 -3.53
N LEU A 257 35.00 -4.23 -2.20
CA LEU A 257 35.86 -5.02 -1.32
C LEU A 257 35.79 -6.52 -1.65
N ALA A 258 34.60 -7.05 -1.96
CA ALA A 258 34.45 -8.45 -2.33
C ALA A 258 35.14 -8.80 -3.67
N LYS A 259 35.22 -7.87 -4.62
CA LYS A 259 35.88 -8.10 -5.91
C LYS A 259 37.40 -8.09 -5.83
N GLU A 260 37.95 -7.26 -4.94
CA GLU A 260 39.39 -7.11 -4.76
C GLU A 260 40.00 -8.31 -4.00
N ASN A 261 39.15 -9.17 -3.43
CA ASN A 261 39.53 -10.35 -2.63
C ASN A 261 40.40 -10.01 -1.40
N ASP A 262 40.48 -8.73 -1.03
CA ASP A 262 41.31 -8.18 0.05
C ASP A 262 40.59 -8.14 1.42
N TYR A 263 39.44 -8.83 1.52
CA TYR A 263 38.65 -8.88 2.74
C TYR A 263 39.02 -10.05 3.65
N SER A 264 39.76 -11.06 3.17
CA SER A 264 40.06 -12.29 3.90
C SER A 264 41.25 -12.12 4.85
N SER A 265 41.02 -11.59 6.04
CA SER A 265 42.06 -11.52 7.10
C SER A 265 42.15 -12.82 7.91
N PHE A 266 41.05 -13.58 7.99
CA PHE A 266 40.97 -14.83 8.75
C PHE A 266 40.42 -15.96 7.87
N GLU A 267 41.26 -16.96 7.61
CA GLU A 267 40.90 -18.15 6.82
C GLU A 267 39.75 -18.92 7.48
N GLY A 268 38.74 -19.30 6.70
CA GLY A 268 37.54 -20.03 7.17
C GLY A 268 36.40 -19.17 7.74
N TYR A 269 36.53 -17.84 7.74
CA TYR A 269 35.45 -16.90 8.09
C TYR A 269 34.86 -16.21 6.85
N GLY A 270 33.57 -15.85 6.90
CA GLY A 270 32.87 -15.22 5.78
C GLY A 270 33.23 -13.74 5.56
N PHE A 271 32.65 -13.12 4.52
CA PHE A 271 32.91 -11.71 4.20
C PHE A 271 32.58 -10.79 5.38
N LEU A 272 31.36 -10.88 5.92
CA LEU A 272 30.89 -10.03 7.02
C LEU A 272 31.67 -10.28 8.31
N ASP A 273 32.03 -11.54 8.61
CA ASP A 273 32.89 -11.86 9.77
C ASP A 273 34.20 -11.09 9.74
N ASN A 274 34.81 -11.01 8.56
CA ASN A 274 36.07 -10.29 8.35
C ASN A 274 35.91 -8.76 8.31
N GLN A 275 34.69 -8.22 8.34
CA GLN A 275 34.46 -6.78 8.44
C GLN A 275 34.05 -6.36 9.85
N ILE A 276 33.29 -7.18 10.59
CA ILE A 276 32.66 -6.77 11.85
C ILE A 276 32.99 -7.65 13.07
N GLY A 277 33.68 -8.79 12.87
CA GLY A 277 34.11 -9.66 13.97
C GLY A 277 35.19 -9.01 14.84
N GLY A 278 35.27 -9.38 16.12
CA GLY A 278 36.24 -8.79 17.05
C GLY A 278 37.71 -8.82 16.57
N PRO A 279 38.22 -9.95 16.06
CA PRO A 279 39.56 -10.02 15.45
C PRO A 279 39.72 -9.11 14.22
N ALA A 280 38.67 -8.96 13.41
CA ALA A 280 38.67 -8.08 12.24
C ALA A 280 38.82 -6.60 12.62
N LEU A 281 38.11 -6.15 13.66
CA LEU A 281 38.26 -4.78 14.16
C LEU A 281 39.67 -4.51 14.66
N THR A 282 40.28 -5.52 15.32
CA THR A 282 41.67 -5.44 15.78
C THR A 282 42.65 -5.29 14.62
N GLU A 283 42.48 -6.09 13.57
CA GLU A 283 43.32 -6.04 12.37
C GLU A 283 43.14 -4.71 11.61
N GLN A 284 41.90 -4.23 11.43
CA GLN A 284 41.62 -2.93 10.81
C GLN A 284 42.27 -1.78 11.59
N MET A 285 42.23 -1.83 12.92
CA MET A 285 42.91 -0.85 13.76
C MET A 285 44.43 -0.93 13.60
N ASN A 286 45.00 -2.14 13.61
CA ASN A 286 46.43 -2.35 13.43
C ASN A 286 46.95 -1.82 12.08
N ARG A 287 46.17 -1.97 11.00
CA ARG A 287 46.49 -1.39 9.68
C ARG A 287 46.56 0.14 9.70
N ARG A 288 45.79 0.79 10.58
CA ARG A 288 45.74 2.26 10.70
C ARG A 288 46.84 2.82 11.59
N VAL A 289 47.05 2.23 12.77
CA VAL A 289 47.91 2.83 13.81
C VAL A 289 49.15 2.01 14.17
N GLY A 290 49.40 0.92 13.44
CA GLY A 290 50.41 -0.10 13.74
C GLY A 290 49.94 -1.09 14.82
N ASP A 291 50.60 -2.25 14.94
CA ASP A 291 50.26 -3.23 15.97
C ASP A 291 50.59 -2.70 17.37
N ARG A 292 49.55 -2.37 18.12
CA ARG A 292 49.62 -1.89 19.51
C ARG A 292 49.06 -2.91 20.49
N GLY A 293 48.72 -4.12 20.04
CA GLY A 293 48.07 -5.14 20.86
C GLY A 293 46.69 -4.72 21.40
N LEU A 294 45.98 -3.83 20.70
CA LEU A 294 44.66 -3.36 21.11
C LEU A 294 43.61 -4.45 20.85
N SER A 295 42.84 -4.80 21.87
CA SER A 295 41.67 -5.66 21.71
C SER A 295 40.48 -4.89 21.14
N ALA A 296 39.51 -5.60 20.56
CA ALA A 296 38.23 -5.02 20.16
C ALA A 296 37.58 -4.19 21.27
N GLU A 297 37.69 -4.61 22.54
CA GLU A 297 37.21 -3.84 23.71
C GLU A 297 37.80 -2.44 23.73
N GLN A 298 39.13 -2.39 23.66
CA GLN A 298 39.90 -1.18 23.77
C GLN A 298 39.64 -0.29 22.56
N ILE A 299 39.36 -0.87 21.38
CA ILE A 299 38.96 -0.11 20.19
C ILE A 299 37.60 0.57 20.41
N PHE A 300 36.59 -0.16 20.90
CA PHE A 300 35.30 0.48 21.24
C PHE A 300 35.44 1.53 22.34
N GLN A 301 36.31 1.30 23.33
CA GLN A 301 36.59 2.27 24.37
C GLN A 301 37.29 3.52 23.83
N LEU A 302 38.31 3.35 22.99
CA LEU A 302 39.02 4.46 22.34
C LEU A 302 38.09 5.26 21.41
N ALA A 303 37.22 4.58 20.66
CA ALA A 303 36.19 5.23 19.86
C ALA A 303 35.22 6.04 20.74
N ALA A 304 34.81 5.49 21.88
CA ALA A 304 34.02 6.23 22.87
C ALA A 304 34.79 7.40 23.50
N GLU A 305 36.13 7.36 23.48
CA GLU A 305 37.05 8.42 23.88
C GLU A 305 37.43 9.38 22.73
N ASP A 306 36.66 9.38 21.62
CA ASP A 306 36.83 10.23 20.42
C ASP A 306 38.20 10.05 19.71
N ASP A 307 38.83 8.88 19.85
CA ASP A 307 39.98 8.53 19.02
C ASP A 307 39.53 8.37 17.55
N ALA A 308 40.12 9.16 16.66
CA ALA A 308 39.65 9.27 15.28
C ALA A 308 39.80 7.97 14.47
N ASP A 309 40.85 7.18 14.73
CA ASP A 309 41.07 5.91 14.04
C ASP A 309 40.15 4.81 14.57
N ALA A 310 39.96 4.75 15.89
CA ALA A 310 39.03 3.82 16.50
C ALA A 310 37.57 4.13 16.12
N ALA A 311 37.18 5.41 16.08
CA ALA A 311 35.86 5.84 15.64
C ALA A 311 35.59 5.41 14.19
N TYR A 312 36.56 5.58 13.29
CA TYR A 312 36.44 5.12 11.92
C TYR A 312 36.20 3.60 11.83
N VAL A 313 36.99 2.79 12.55
CA VAL A 313 36.86 1.32 12.54
C VAL A 313 35.46 0.89 13.03
N VAL A 314 34.92 1.58 14.04
CA VAL A 314 33.57 1.32 14.55
C VAL A 314 32.48 1.76 13.56
N GLU A 315 32.64 2.90 12.88
CA GLU A 315 31.67 3.39 11.89
C GLU A 315 31.55 2.45 10.68
N GLU A 316 32.67 1.97 10.15
CA GLU A 316 32.70 0.98 9.07
C GLU A 316 32.00 -0.31 9.49
N MET A 317 32.28 -0.78 10.71
CA MET A 317 31.62 -1.94 11.29
C MET A 317 30.09 -1.78 11.34
N VAL A 318 29.60 -0.61 11.79
CA VAL A 318 28.17 -0.30 11.85
C VAL A 318 27.56 -0.24 10.46
N SER A 319 28.28 0.29 9.47
CA SER A 319 27.84 0.33 8.07
C SER A 319 27.59 -1.09 7.52
N HIS A 320 28.58 -1.98 7.67
CA HIS A 320 28.45 -3.37 7.23
C HIS A 320 27.32 -4.12 7.96
N LEU A 321 27.19 -3.94 9.28
CA LEU A 321 26.10 -4.53 10.05
C LEU A 321 24.72 -4.04 9.58
N SER A 322 24.62 -2.77 9.21
CA SER A 322 23.38 -2.16 8.72
C SER A 322 22.91 -2.83 7.43
N PHE A 323 23.80 -3.01 6.45
CA PHE A 323 23.47 -3.72 5.21
C PHE A 323 23.07 -5.18 5.46
N ALA A 324 23.73 -5.87 6.40
CA ALA A 324 23.37 -7.23 6.77
C ALA A 324 21.93 -7.31 7.33
N ILE A 325 21.56 -6.41 8.24
CA ILE A 325 20.20 -6.34 8.79
C ILE A 325 19.17 -6.06 7.69
N VAL A 326 19.47 -5.13 6.78
CA VAL A 326 18.59 -4.78 5.65
C VAL A 326 18.29 -6.00 4.78
N ASN A 327 19.33 -6.76 4.43
CA ASN A 327 19.22 -7.97 3.62
C ASN A 327 18.38 -9.04 4.32
N ILE A 328 18.61 -9.27 5.62
CA ILE A 328 17.88 -10.26 6.41
C ILE A 328 16.39 -9.95 6.46
N VAL A 329 16.01 -8.70 6.75
CA VAL A 329 14.60 -8.32 6.82
C VAL A 329 13.92 -8.42 5.46
N SER A 330 14.62 -8.02 4.38
CA SER A 330 14.10 -8.11 3.02
C SER A 330 13.80 -9.55 2.59
N ILE A 331 14.61 -10.52 3.04
CA ILE A 331 14.43 -11.95 2.71
C ILE A 331 13.30 -12.58 3.54
N ILE A 332 13.23 -12.27 4.84
CA ILE A 332 12.24 -12.90 5.74
C ILE A 332 10.83 -12.35 5.51
N ASN A 333 10.72 -11.11 5.00
CA ASN A 333 9.48 -10.42 4.60
C ASN A 333 8.27 -10.72 5.51
N ARG A 334 8.22 -10.08 6.68
CA ARG A 334 7.14 -10.24 7.65
C ARG A 334 5.89 -9.43 7.25
N LYS A 335 4.70 -9.93 7.59
CA LYS A 335 3.48 -9.10 7.67
C LYS A 335 3.73 -7.84 8.53
N PRO A 336 3.44 -6.63 8.03
CA PRO A 336 3.45 -5.44 8.86
C PRO A 336 2.48 -5.65 10.01
N CYS A 337 2.97 -5.60 11.26
CA CYS A 337 2.07 -5.33 12.37
C CYS A 337 1.45 -3.96 12.08
N ALA A 338 0.13 -3.81 12.23
CA ALA A 338 -0.68 -2.66 11.79
C ALA A 338 -0.37 -1.32 12.53
N ARG A 339 0.88 -1.08 12.90
CA ARG A 339 1.39 0.04 13.68
C ARG A 339 2.83 0.45 13.33
N TRP A 340 3.26 0.21 12.09
CA TRP A 340 4.53 0.72 11.57
C TRP A 340 4.28 1.87 10.59
N GLY A 341 4.35 3.10 11.09
CA GLY A 341 4.64 4.27 10.27
C GLY A 341 6.14 4.30 9.96
N HIS A 342 6.45 4.67 8.72
CA HIS A 342 7.73 5.10 8.13
C HIS A 342 8.97 5.19 9.03
N ILE A 343 10.05 4.49 8.65
CA ILE A 343 11.44 4.97 8.80
C ILE A 343 12.25 4.51 7.56
N PRO A 344 13.11 5.35 6.95
CA PRO A 344 14.03 4.94 5.90
C PRO A 344 14.96 3.83 6.40
N PHE A 345 14.94 2.70 5.71
CA PHE A 345 15.51 1.44 6.19
C PHE A 345 17.04 1.49 6.43
N ALA A 346 17.75 2.42 5.78
CA ALA A 346 19.19 2.65 5.97
C ALA A 346 19.53 3.65 7.10
N ALA A 347 18.66 4.62 7.41
CA ALA A 347 18.87 5.59 8.49
C ALA A 347 18.54 5.02 9.88
N SER A 348 17.75 3.94 9.92
CA SER A 348 17.20 3.39 11.16
C SER A 348 18.19 2.56 11.97
N VAL A 349 19.19 1.92 11.34
CA VAL A 349 20.20 1.15 12.09
C VAL A 349 21.13 2.08 12.86
N HIS A 350 21.47 3.24 12.30
CA HIS A 350 22.18 4.31 13.01
C HIS A 350 21.34 4.85 14.20
N SER A 351 20.02 4.99 14.01
CA SER A 351 19.10 5.42 15.08
C SER A 351 18.79 4.35 16.15
N TYR A 352 19.00 3.06 15.83
CA TYR A 352 18.78 1.92 16.74
C TYR A 352 19.89 1.87 17.82
N PHE A 353 21.10 2.30 17.46
CA PHE A 353 22.21 2.47 18.39
C PHE A 353 22.17 3.81 19.14
N CYS A 354 21.57 4.86 18.57
CA CYS A 354 21.51 6.21 19.17
C CYS A 354 20.45 6.42 20.28
N ARG A 355 19.70 5.40 20.73
CA ARG A 355 18.57 5.58 21.70
C ARG A 355 18.47 4.56 22.83
N CYS A 356 19.59 3.99 23.29
CA CYS A 356 19.58 3.12 24.47
C CYS A 356 20.10 3.87 25.72
N ASP A 357 19.20 4.57 26.41
CA ASP A 357 19.44 5.04 27.77
C ASP A 357 19.56 3.84 28.73
N GLY A 358 20.66 3.79 29.47
CA GLY A 358 21.02 2.62 30.26
C GLY A 358 20.20 2.39 31.54
N THR A 359 20.58 1.30 32.20
CA THR A 359 20.01 0.62 33.38
C THR A 359 18.69 -0.11 33.17
N ALA A 360 18.73 -1.41 33.47
CA ALA A 360 17.58 -2.15 33.94
C ALA A 360 16.90 -1.36 35.06
N PHE A 361 15.76 -0.73 34.78
CA PHE A 361 14.54 -0.62 35.58
C PHE A 361 13.56 0.34 34.88
N ALA A 362 12.27 0.10 35.10
CA ALA A 362 11.12 0.70 34.44
C ALA A 362 11.14 2.25 34.36
N CYS A 363 10.62 2.80 33.25
CA CYS A 363 9.99 4.12 33.27
C CYS A 363 8.64 4.06 32.56
N GLU A 364 7.59 4.23 33.36
CA GLU A 364 6.21 4.46 32.96
C GLU A 364 6.12 5.84 32.30
N HIS A 365 5.94 5.93 30.97
CA HIS A 365 4.94 6.81 30.36
C HIS A 365 4.85 6.61 28.83
N LYS A 366 3.59 6.50 28.44
CA LYS A 366 2.95 6.23 27.14
C LYS A 366 3.63 6.78 25.87
N HIS A 367 3.68 5.88 24.87
CA HIS A 367 3.85 6.09 23.41
C HIS A 367 5.27 6.23 22.85
N ILE A 368 5.96 5.10 22.58
CA ILE A 368 6.71 4.78 21.33
C ILE A 368 6.88 3.24 21.31
N TYR A 369 6.37 2.54 20.27
CA TYR A 369 6.47 1.07 20.13
C TYR A 369 7.58 0.73 19.11
N TYR A 370 8.79 0.43 19.58
CA TYR A 370 9.90 -0.08 18.75
C TYR A 370 9.70 -1.56 18.34
N THR A 371 10.42 -2.00 17.30
CA THR A 371 10.42 -3.34 16.69
C THR A 371 10.67 -4.40 17.76
N LYS A 372 9.62 -5.08 18.20
CA LYS A 372 9.72 -6.10 19.25
C LYS A 372 10.53 -7.34 18.85
N SER A 373 10.98 -7.49 17.61
CA SER A 373 11.31 -8.82 17.07
C SER A 373 12.71 -8.97 16.44
N ILE A 374 13.56 -7.94 16.50
CA ILE A 374 14.99 -8.05 16.16
C ILE A 374 15.79 -7.75 17.42
N TYR A 375 16.58 -8.74 17.83
CA TYR A 375 17.42 -8.68 19.03
C TYR A 375 18.89 -8.73 18.62
N ILE A 376 19.69 -7.76 19.06
CA ILE A 376 21.13 -7.78 18.86
C ILE A 376 21.75 -8.05 20.23
N LEU A 377 22.50 -9.15 20.35
CA LEU A 377 23.13 -9.55 21.60
C LEU A 377 24.64 -9.50 21.46
N PHE A 378 25.25 -8.69 22.32
CA PHE A 378 26.70 -8.61 22.47
C PHE A 378 27.13 -9.66 23.49
N ARG A 379 27.92 -10.65 23.06
CA ARG A 379 28.29 -11.81 23.90
C ARG A 379 29.37 -11.51 24.95
N SER A 380 29.93 -10.31 25.02
CA SER A 380 30.99 -9.97 25.98
C SER A 380 30.68 -8.72 26.80
N SER A 381 31.17 -8.70 28.05
CA SER A 381 31.10 -7.53 28.95
C SER A 381 31.79 -6.27 28.38
N LEU A 382 32.63 -6.47 27.36
CA LEU A 382 33.34 -5.49 26.54
C LEU A 382 32.51 -4.30 26.04
N PHE A 383 31.25 -4.54 25.67
CA PHE A 383 30.44 -3.56 24.93
C PHE A 383 29.57 -2.66 25.84
N LYS A 384 29.74 -2.74 27.17
CA LYS A 384 28.93 -1.99 28.14
C LYS A 384 29.26 -0.49 28.26
N HIS A 385 30.42 -0.03 27.79
CA HIS A 385 30.91 1.34 28.04
C HIS A 385 30.55 2.40 26.97
N VAL A 386 29.72 2.06 25.99
CA VAL A 386 29.27 2.95 24.88
C VAL A 386 28.32 4.09 25.33
N ARG A 387 28.13 4.30 26.64
CA ARG A 387 27.00 5.07 27.18
C ARG A 387 27.15 6.60 27.15
N THR A 388 28.34 7.19 26.98
CA THR A 388 28.57 8.56 27.51
C THR A 388 28.90 9.68 26.52
N ARG A 389 28.99 9.47 25.19
CA ARG A 389 29.41 10.56 24.27
C ARG A 389 28.52 10.94 23.11
N LEU A 390 27.38 10.28 22.91
CA LEU A 390 26.49 10.56 21.77
C LEU A 390 25.44 11.67 22.02
N ASN A 391 25.46 12.34 23.18
CA ASN A 391 24.47 13.36 23.54
C ASN A 391 24.91 14.82 23.26
N THR A 392 26.10 15.08 22.70
CA THR A 392 26.64 16.45 22.64
C THR A 392 27.26 16.90 21.31
N GLN A 393 27.00 16.23 20.18
CA GLN A 393 27.27 16.84 18.87
C GLN A 393 25.99 17.43 18.29
N GLY A 394 25.88 18.76 18.38
CA GLY A 394 24.83 19.53 17.74
C GLY A 394 24.79 19.27 16.23
N MET A 395 23.57 19.20 15.71
CA MET A 395 23.26 19.12 14.27
C MET A 395 24.03 20.19 13.50
N LYS A 396 25.18 19.83 12.92
CA LYS A 396 25.66 20.51 11.72
C LYS A 396 24.76 20.04 10.59
N ARG A 397 24.09 20.99 9.93
CA ARG A 397 23.39 20.75 8.65
C ARG A 397 24.33 19.93 7.76
N LEU A 398 23.92 18.72 7.38
CA LEU A 398 24.56 17.98 6.30
C LEU A 398 24.55 18.90 5.09
N ASN A 399 25.74 19.24 4.58
CA ASN A 399 25.85 20.05 3.37
C ASN A 399 25.09 19.35 2.24
N GLN A 400 24.31 20.10 1.46
CA GLN A 400 23.73 19.60 0.22
C GLN A 400 24.85 18.97 -0.63
N PRO A 401 24.61 17.83 -1.28
CA PRO A 401 25.62 17.19 -2.12
C PRO A 401 26.10 18.20 -3.18
N THR A 402 27.41 18.46 -3.20
CA THR A 402 28.02 19.45 -4.10
C THR A 402 27.89 19.09 -5.57
N THR A 403 27.56 17.83 -5.89
CA THR A 403 27.32 17.33 -7.25
C THR A 403 26.24 16.24 -7.24
N ARG A 404 25.26 16.33 -8.16
CA ARG A 404 24.23 15.30 -8.39
C ARG A 404 24.62 14.42 -9.59
N CYS A 405 24.14 13.17 -9.61
CA CYS A 405 24.31 12.28 -10.76
C CYS A 405 23.63 12.87 -12.00
N GLN A 406 24.37 13.03 -13.10
CA GLN A 406 23.84 13.64 -14.32
C GLN A 406 22.64 12.86 -14.89
N THR A 407 22.69 11.52 -14.84
CA THR A 407 21.56 10.68 -15.29
C THR A 407 20.29 10.94 -14.48
N TYR A 408 20.40 11.15 -13.17
CA TYR A 408 19.26 11.48 -12.32
C TYR A 408 18.73 12.89 -12.60
N VAL A 409 19.63 13.83 -12.89
CA VAL A 409 19.26 15.18 -13.34
C VAL A 409 18.48 15.12 -14.66
N ASP A 410 19.02 14.44 -15.68
CA ASP A 410 18.47 14.43 -17.03
C ASP A 410 17.13 13.71 -17.13
N TYR A 411 16.95 12.63 -16.36
CA TYR A 411 15.77 11.77 -16.48
C TYR A 411 14.70 12.00 -15.40
N VAL A 412 15.03 12.63 -14.28
CA VAL A 412 14.08 12.86 -13.19
C VAL A 412 14.01 14.34 -12.84
N LEU A 413 15.08 14.94 -12.33
CA LEU A 413 14.97 16.28 -11.71
C LEU A 413 14.66 17.40 -12.71
N ALA A 414 15.32 17.43 -13.87
CA ALA A 414 15.09 18.47 -14.88
C ALA A 414 13.71 18.33 -15.55
N PRO A 415 13.23 17.12 -15.90
CA PRO A 415 11.83 16.91 -16.32
C PRO A 415 10.81 17.33 -15.25
N THR A 416 10.97 16.88 -14.00
CA THR A 416 10.07 17.24 -12.89
C THR A 416 10.06 18.75 -12.65
N TYR A 417 11.23 19.39 -12.64
CA TYR A 417 11.34 20.85 -12.57
C TYR A 417 10.56 21.54 -13.68
N SER A 418 10.72 21.09 -14.92
CA SER A 418 10.06 21.71 -16.08
C SER A 418 8.55 21.56 -15.97
N PHE A 419 8.07 20.37 -15.58
CA PHE A 419 6.66 20.11 -15.35
C PHE A 419 6.09 21.00 -14.24
N THR A 420 6.74 21.04 -13.08
CA THR A 420 6.31 21.87 -11.94
C THR A 420 6.36 23.35 -12.27
N ARG A 421 7.36 23.82 -13.03
CA ARG A 421 7.42 25.21 -13.51
C ARG A 421 6.24 25.53 -14.41
N ASP A 422 5.95 24.67 -15.37
CA ASP A 422 4.97 24.94 -16.43
C ASP A 422 3.52 24.82 -15.91
N HIS A 423 3.28 23.99 -14.89
CA HIS A 423 1.93 23.69 -14.41
C HIS A 423 1.63 24.17 -12.99
N TYR A 424 2.65 24.35 -12.15
CA TYR A 424 2.46 24.55 -10.72
C TYR A 424 3.04 25.83 -10.13
N PHE A 425 3.92 26.52 -10.85
CA PHE A 425 4.60 27.73 -10.39
C PHE A 425 3.66 28.77 -9.76
N THR A 426 2.53 29.08 -10.40
CA THR A 426 1.57 30.07 -9.88
C THR A 426 0.93 29.61 -8.57
N TYR A 427 0.55 28.34 -8.46
CA TYR A 427 -0.05 27.79 -7.24
C TYR A 427 0.94 27.78 -6.07
N ILE A 428 2.23 27.50 -6.29
CA ILE A 428 3.28 27.59 -5.26
C ILE A 428 3.31 29.00 -4.65
N LEU A 429 3.26 30.03 -5.50
CA LEU A 429 3.30 31.42 -5.04
C LEU A 429 1.99 31.84 -4.35
N GLU A 430 0.83 31.40 -4.86
CA GLU A 430 -0.47 31.62 -4.20
C GLU A 430 -0.48 31.00 -2.79
N ILE A 431 -0.01 29.76 -2.64
CA ILE A 431 0.12 29.06 -1.35
C ILE A 431 1.10 29.80 -0.44
N SER A 432 2.24 30.22 -0.96
CA SER A 432 3.27 30.94 -0.21
C SER A 432 2.74 32.27 0.32
N ILE A 433 2.05 33.07 -0.51
CA ILE A 433 1.46 34.35 -0.11
C ILE A 433 0.40 34.13 0.98
N ALA A 434 -0.50 33.15 0.80
CA ALA A 434 -1.50 32.83 1.81
C ALA A 434 -0.84 32.41 3.13
N HIS A 435 0.19 31.56 3.07
CA HIS A 435 0.91 31.07 4.25
C HIS A 435 1.59 32.22 5.01
N ILE A 436 2.30 33.10 4.31
CA ILE A 436 2.96 34.26 4.93
C ILE A 436 1.93 35.18 5.60
N GLN A 437 0.79 35.44 4.93
CA GLN A 437 -0.29 36.23 5.52
C GLN A 437 -0.89 35.56 6.77
N MET A 438 -1.03 34.23 6.78
CA MET A 438 -1.47 33.48 7.97
C MET A 438 -0.47 33.62 9.11
N LEU A 439 0.84 33.47 8.84
CA LEU A 439 1.89 33.65 9.85
C LEU A 439 1.87 35.07 10.42
N ARG A 440 1.67 36.09 9.57
CA ARG A 440 1.49 37.49 9.96
C ARG A 440 0.29 37.66 10.88
N ARG A 441 -0.87 37.14 10.47
CA ARG A 441 -2.14 37.22 11.21
C ARG A 441 -2.03 36.58 12.59
N GLN A 442 -1.33 35.45 12.69
CA GLN A 442 -1.08 34.74 13.95
C GLN A 442 0.10 35.31 14.75
N LYS A 443 0.74 36.38 14.25
CA LYS A 443 1.91 37.03 14.86
C LYS A 443 3.05 36.03 15.14
N ILE A 444 3.18 35.02 14.27
CA ILE A 444 4.24 34.00 14.35
C ILE A 444 5.57 34.57 13.83
N ILE A 445 5.50 35.45 12.82
CA ILE A 445 6.66 36.14 12.25
C ILE A 445 6.50 37.66 12.37
N PRO A 446 7.61 38.44 12.39
CA PRO A 446 7.54 39.90 12.43
C PRO A 446 6.79 40.48 11.23
N ASP A 447 5.98 41.51 11.47
CA ASP A 447 5.14 42.16 10.46
C ASP A 447 5.96 42.73 9.28
N ILE A 448 7.15 43.26 9.57
CA ILE A 448 8.08 43.73 8.55
C ILE A 448 8.57 42.59 7.65
N HIS A 449 8.92 41.44 8.22
CA HIS A 449 9.34 40.26 7.45
C HIS A 449 8.18 39.75 6.57
N ALA A 450 6.97 39.66 7.15
CA ALA A 450 5.79 39.25 6.41
C ALA A 450 5.49 40.18 5.22
N SER A 451 5.50 41.50 5.44
CA SER A 451 5.23 42.50 4.40
C SER A 451 6.25 42.41 3.26
N THR A 452 7.53 42.33 3.60
CA THR A 452 8.62 42.19 2.62
C THR A 452 8.52 40.88 1.81
N LEU A 453 8.21 39.76 2.45
CA LEU A 453 8.03 38.48 1.76
C LEU A 453 6.82 38.50 0.83
N VAL A 454 5.68 39.01 1.31
CA VAL A 454 4.46 39.11 0.51
C VAL A 454 4.70 39.96 -0.74
N GLU A 455 5.35 41.12 -0.61
CA GLU A 455 5.69 41.98 -1.75
C GLU A 455 6.60 41.26 -2.76
N ALA A 456 7.67 40.63 -2.27
CA ALA A 456 8.64 39.95 -3.13
C ALA A 456 8.02 38.75 -3.87
N THR A 457 7.21 37.94 -3.19
CA THR A 457 6.51 36.78 -3.77
C THR A 457 5.42 37.22 -4.75
N THR A 458 4.68 38.30 -4.44
CA THR A 458 3.67 38.88 -5.35
C THR A 458 4.33 39.40 -6.63
N LYS A 459 5.44 40.13 -6.51
CA LYS A 459 6.20 40.59 -7.66
C LYS A 459 6.71 39.43 -8.51
N LEU A 460 7.15 38.34 -7.88
CA LEU A 460 7.58 37.14 -8.59
C LEU A 460 6.44 36.47 -9.37
N TYR A 461 5.24 36.46 -8.79
CA TYR A 461 4.02 35.97 -9.45
C TYR A 461 3.70 36.79 -10.71
N GLU A 462 3.78 38.13 -10.61
CA GLU A 462 3.52 39.03 -11.75
C GLU A 462 4.57 38.94 -12.84
N THR A 463 5.84 38.80 -12.49
CA THR A 463 6.94 38.73 -13.47
C THR A 463 7.07 37.36 -14.14
N GLY A 464 6.53 36.30 -13.52
CA GLY A 464 6.70 34.93 -13.97
C GLY A 464 8.09 34.35 -13.70
N TRP A 465 8.29 33.08 -14.06
CA TRP A 465 9.54 32.35 -13.87
C TRP A 465 9.91 31.53 -15.10
N ASN A 466 11.07 31.79 -15.68
CA ASN A 466 11.57 31.07 -16.85
C ASN A 466 13.08 30.83 -16.79
N LYS A 467 13.57 30.37 -15.63
CA LYS A 467 14.97 29.98 -15.47
C LYS A 467 15.18 28.52 -15.89
N PRO A 468 16.33 28.15 -16.49
CA PRO A 468 16.68 26.75 -16.69
C PRO A 468 16.91 26.05 -15.35
N TYR A 469 16.74 24.74 -15.31
CA TYR A 469 17.01 23.95 -14.11
C TYR A 469 18.48 24.09 -13.67
N ASN A 470 18.71 24.30 -12.37
CA ASN A 470 20.04 24.33 -11.78
C ASN A 470 20.18 23.14 -10.82
N ALA A 471 21.08 22.20 -11.17
CA ALA A 471 21.30 20.96 -10.43
C ALA A 471 21.89 21.13 -9.01
N GLN A 472 22.28 22.35 -8.62
CA GLN A 472 22.62 22.66 -7.22
C GLN A 472 21.40 22.61 -6.30
N PHE A 473 20.21 22.89 -6.84
CA PHE A 473 18.94 22.81 -6.12
C PHE A 473 18.25 21.49 -6.41
N GLU A 474 17.33 21.08 -5.53
CA GLU A 474 16.59 19.83 -5.69
C GLU A 474 15.41 19.98 -6.65
N ASP A 475 14.68 21.08 -6.53
CA ASP A 475 13.43 21.32 -7.24
C ASP A 475 13.20 22.82 -7.45
N LEU A 476 12.02 23.15 -8.01
CA LEU A 476 11.61 24.53 -8.24
C LEU A 476 11.44 25.32 -6.94
N PHE A 477 10.98 24.69 -5.85
CA PHE A 477 10.73 25.36 -4.59
C PHE A 477 12.03 25.94 -4.01
N PHE A 478 13.11 25.16 -3.95
CA PHE A 478 14.40 25.66 -3.47
C PHE A 478 15.03 26.71 -4.41
N MET A 479 14.77 26.63 -5.71
CA MET A 479 15.20 27.67 -6.64
C MET A 479 14.47 29.00 -6.40
N ILE A 480 13.15 28.95 -6.18
CA ILE A 480 12.34 30.13 -5.82
C ILE A 480 12.83 30.71 -4.49
N GLU A 481 13.03 29.86 -3.48
CA GLU A 481 13.55 30.26 -2.18
C GLU A 481 14.88 31.00 -2.30
N HIS A 482 15.83 30.43 -3.04
CA HIS A 482 17.14 31.04 -3.26
C HIS A 482 17.03 32.42 -3.91
N ASP A 483 16.22 32.54 -4.96
CA ASP A 483 15.98 33.80 -5.65
C ASP A 483 15.33 34.86 -4.76
N LEU A 484 14.40 34.46 -3.89
CA LEU A 484 13.81 35.35 -2.90
C LEU A 484 14.87 35.76 -1.86
N SER A 485 15.71 34.83 -1.42
CA SER A 485 16.77 35.10 -0.43
C SER A 485 17.78 36.12 -0.93
N GLU A 486 18.17 36.05 -2.20
CA GLU A 486 19.05 37.04 -2.85
C GLU A 486 18.42 38.44 -2.89
N LYS A 487 17.09 38.55 -2.88
CA LYS A 487 16.37 39.84 -2.95
C LYS A 487 16.07 40.44 -1.59
N VAL A 488 15.63 39.64 -0.63
CA VAL A 488 15.11 40.15 0.67
C VAL A 488 15.91 39.68 1.89
N GLY A 489 16.94 38.85 1.69
CA GLY A 489 17.82 38.36 2.74
C GLY A 489 17.41 36.99 3.30
N HIS A 490 18.42 36.21 3.66
CA HIS A 490 18.27 34.81 4.08
C HIS A 490 17.46 34.64 5.38
N GLU A 491 17.58 35.57 6.33
CA GLU A 491 16.80 35.53 7.58
C GLU A 491 15.30 35.74 7.30
N VAL A 492 14.97 36.69 6.42
CA VAL A 492 13.59 37.02 6.07
C VAL A 492 12.94 35.83 5.37
N VAL A 493 13.59 35.25 4.35
CA VAL A 493 13.09 34.07 3.63
C VAL A 493 12.99 32.82 4.51
N GLY A 494 13.94 32.62 5.43
CA GLY A 494 13.90 31.52 6.37
C GLY A 494 12.62 31.47 7.22
N ASN A 495 12.00 32.63 7.49
CA ASN A 495 10.75 32.70 8.25
C ASN A 495 9.53 32.15 7.48
N MET A 496 9.60 31.99 6.16
CA MET A 496 8.54 31.39 5.35
C MET A 496 8.35 29.89 5.65
N HIS A 497 9.38 29.23 6.19
CA HIS A 497 9.36 27.80 6.54
C HIS A 497 8.73 27.49 7.90
N VAL A 498 8.36 28.52 8.67
CA VAL A 498 7.72 28.28 9.97
C VAL A 498 6.37 27.64 9.75
N ALA A 499 6.14 26.49 10.41
CA ALA A 499 4.92 25.71 10.29
C ALA A 499 4.57 25.29 8.84
N PHE A 500 5.57 24.92 8.06
CA PHE A 500 5.45 24.61 6.64
C PHE A 500 6.26 23.36 6.26
N SER A 501 5.82 22.62 5.26
CA SER A 501 6.59 21.57 4.58
C SER A 501 6.33 21.59 3.08
N ARG A 502 7.21 20.97 2.30
CA ARG A 502 6.89 20.70 0.89
C ARG A 502 5.70 19.75 0.77
N ASN A 503 5.63 18.72 1.61
CA ASN A 503 4.56 17.70 1.59
C ASN A 503 3.13 18.30 1.59
N ASP A 504 2.83 19.24 2.49
CA ASP A 504 1.50 19.86 2.53
C ASP A 504 1.33 20.95 1.47
N MET A 505 2.41 21.63 1.05
CA MET A 505 2.38 22.51 -0.13
C MET A 505 2.06 21.72 -1.41
N ASP A 506 2.77 20.64 -1.67
CA ASP A 506 2.66 19.82 -2.88
C ASP A 506 1.25 19.21 -2.98
N ALA A 507 0.78 18.59 -1.89
CA ALA A 507 -0.59 18.09 -1.81
C ALA A 507 -1.63 19.20 -2.07
N THR A 508 -1.40 20.42 -1.57
CA THR A 508 -2.30 21.56 -1.78
C THR A 508 -2.28 22.01 -3.24
N MET A 509 -1.09 22.16 -3.80
CA MET A 509 -0.83 22.58 -5.17
C MET A 509 -1.48 21.62 -6.18
N TYR A 510 -1.31 20.30 -6.01
CA TYR A 510 -1.95 19.31 -6.87
C TYR A 510 -3.48 19.40 -6.80
N ARG A 511 -4.05 19.58 -5.60
CA ARG A 511 -5.51 19.74 -5.43
C ARG A 511 -6.02 21.04 -6.04
N MET A 512 -5.29 22.15 -5.91
CA MET A 512 -5.63 23.42 -6.54
C MET A 512 -5.63 23.31 -8.07
N PHE A 513 -4.64 22.59 -8.62
CA PHE A 513 -4.59 22.31 -10.05
C PHE A 513 -5.77 21.44 -10.50
N TRP A 514 -5.97 20.29 -9.85
CA TRP A 514 -6.98 19.31 -10.30
C TRP A 514 -8.41 19.80 -10.12
N ARG A 515 -8.72 20.58 -9.09
CA ARG A 515 -10.08 21.14 -8.93
C ARG A 515 -10.43 22.10 -10.07
N GLU A 516 -9.46 22.86 -10.58
CA GLU A 516 -9.67 23.77 -11.71
C GLU A 516 -9.84 22.99 -13.00
N ARG A 517 -8.97 22.00 -13.26
CA ARG A 517 -9.08 21.11 -14.43
C ARG A 517 -10.41 20.35 -14.45
N VAL A 518 -10.89 19.85 -13.31
CA VAL A 518 -12.19 19.15 -13.24
C VAL A 518 -13.36 20.07 -13.55
N VAL A 519 -13.31 21.34 -13.13
CA VAL A 519 -14.31 22.36 -13.48
C VAL A 519 -14.27 22.67 -14.98
N GLU A 520 -13.09 22.82 -15.57
CA GLU A 520 -12.90 22.99 -17.02
C GLU A 520 -13.48 21.81 -17.81
N TRP A 521 -13.16 20.58 -17.42
CA TRP A 521 -13.69 19.38 -18.07
C TRP A 521 -15.21 19.29 -17.96
N MET A 522 -15.81 19.62 -16.81
CA MET A 522 -17.27 19.68 -16.69
C MET A 522 -17.89 20.72 -17.64
N ASN A 523 -17.21 21.83 -17.91
CA ASN A 523 -17.66 22.83 -18.91
C ASN A 523 -17.57 22.28 -20.35
N ASP A 524 -16.52 21.51 -20.68
CA ASP A 524 -16.42 20.83 -21.98
C ASP A 524 -17.56 19.83 -22.18
N ILE A 525 -17.86 19.02 -21.16
CA ILE A 525 -18.99 18.07 -21.17
C ILE A 525 -20.31 18.82 -21.32
N HIS A 526 -20.47 19.95 -20.64
CA HIS A 526 -21.63 20.83 -20.78
C HIS A 526 -21.80 21.35 -22.21
N THR A 527 -20.72 21.76 -22.86
CA THR A 527 -20.72 22.24 -24.24
C THR A 527 -21.12 21.12 -25.21
N LEU A 528 -20.54 19.93 -25.06
CA LEU A 528 -20.93 18.76 -25.84
C LEU A 528 -22.42 18.40 -25.62
N ALA A 529 -22.89 18.44 -24.37
CA ALA A 529 -24.28 18.14 -24.04
C ALA A 529 -25.26 19.13 -24.68
N ASP A 530 -24.93 20.42 -24.73
CA ASP A 530 -25.74 21.42 -25.46
C ASP A 530 -25.83 21.09 -26.94
N LYS A 531 -24.73 20.61 -27.54
CA LYS A 531 -24.70 20.18 -28.93
C LYS A 531 -25.63 19.01 -29.18
N ILE A 532 -25.55 18.00 -28.32
CA ILE A 532 -26.40 16.81 -28.39
C ILE A 532 -27.87 17.21 -28.20
N LEU A 533 -28.18 18.10 -27.25
CA LEU A 533 -29.53 18.60 -27.03
C LEU A 533 -30.06 19.42 -28.21
N LYS A 534 -29.21 20.21 -28.87
CA LYS A 534 -29.58 20.95 -30.08
C LYS A 534 -29.91 19.98 -31.22
N ILE A 535 -29.11 18.93 -31.41
CA ILE A 535 -29.39 17.87 -32.38
C ILE A 535 -30.71 17.18 -32.03
N ALA A 536 -30.91 16.77 -30.78
CA ALA A 536 -32.14 16.10 -30.36
C ALA A 536 -33.39 16.97 -30.60
N ASN A 537 -33.36 18.25 -30.21
CA ASN A 537 -34.47 19.18 -30.42
C ASN A 537 -34.82 19.37 -31.91
N GLY A 538 -33.81 19.42 -32.79
CA GLY A 538 -34.02 19.54 -34.23
C GLY A 538 -34.57 18.29 -34.92
N HIS A 539 -34.57 17.15 -34.24
CA HIS A 539 -34.82 15.83 -34.84
C HIS A 539 -35.87 14.99 -34.09
N THR A 540 -36.82 15.64 -33.41
CA THR A 540 -37.90 14.97 -32.66
C THR A 540 -38.83 14.14 -33.54
N SER A 541 -38.95 14.48 -34.82
CA SER A 541 -39.71 13.73 -35.83
C SER A 541 -38.82 13.04 -36.87
N ALA A 542 -37.51 12.95 -36.63
CA ALA A 542 -36.60 12.20 -37.51
C ALA A 542 -36.63 10.72 -37.11
N TYR A 543 -37.49 9.95 -37.75
CA TYR A 543 -37.66 8.53 -37.44
C TYR A 543 -36.47 7.69 -37.91
N MET A 544 -36.08 6.72 -37.11
CA MET A 544 -34.99 5.79 -37.39
C MET A 544 -35.26 4.41 -36.81
N PRO A 545 -34.64 3.34 -37.33
CA PRO A 545 -34.63 2.06 -36.63
C PRO A 545 -33.74 2.13 -35.38
N ALA A 546 -34.21 1.62 -34.26
CA ALA A 546 -33.38 1.26 -33.11
C ALA A 546 -32.73 -0.10 -33.36
N TYR A 547 -31.53 -0.30 -32.80
CA TYR A 547 -30.77 -1.52 -32.98
C TYR A 547 -30.51 -2.24 -31.65
N THR A 548 -30.66 -3.56 -31.67
CA THR A 548 -30.23 -4.45 -30.58
C THR A 548 -29.52 -5.64 -31.19
N HIS A 549 -28.36 -6.03 -30.65
CA HIS A 549 -27.53 -7.11 -31.24
C HIS A 549 -27.17 -6.87 -32.72
N HIS A 550 -26.98 -5.61 -33.12
CA HIS A 550 -26.75 -5.17 -34.51
C HIS A 550 -27.89 -5.51 -35.48
N GLN A 551 -29.09 -5.82 -34.98
CA GLN A 551 -30.29 -6.06 -35.76
C GLN A 551 -31.32 -4.95 -35.50
N GLN A 552 -32.12 -4.62 -36.52
CA GLN A 552 -33.24 -3.70 -36.35
C GLN A 552 -34.24 -4.29 -35.35
N ALA A 553 -34.61 -3.49 -34.35
CA ALA A 553 -35.54 -3.89 -33.30
C ALA A 553 -36.91 -3.22 -33.49
N GLN A 554 -36.98 -1.92 -33.23
CA GLN A 554 -38.20 -1.12 -33.26
C GLN A 554 -37.91 0.27 -33.85
N PRO A 555 -38.89 0.97 -34.44
CA PRO A 555 -38.74 2.38 -34.73
C PRO A 555 -38.54 3.22 -33.48
N THR A 556 -37.75 4.27 -33.64
CA THR A 556 -37.47 5.31 -32.65
C THR A 556 -37.25 6.64 -33.37
N THR A 557 -36.86 7.69 -32.66
CA THR A 557 -36.43 8.96 -33.26
C THR A 557 -34.94 9.17 -33.03
N LEU A 558 -34.29 9.94 -33.91
CA LEU A 558 -32.91 10.39 -33.71
C LEU A 558 -32.78 11.23 -32.43
N ALA A 559 -33.82 12.00 -32.09
CA ALA A 559 -33.90 12.67 -30.81
C ALA A 559 -33.86 11.70 -29.62
N HIS A 560 -34.62 10.61 -29.65
CA HIS A 560 -34.60 9.61 -28.58
C HIS A 560 -33.22 8.98 -28.40
N TYR A 561 -32.52 8.67 -29.49
CA TYR A 561 -31.14 8.19 -29.43
C TYR A 561 -30.21 9.21 -28.76
N PHE A 562 -30.19 10.46 -29.22
CA PHE A 562 -29.32 11.49 -28.67
C PHE A 562 -29.70 11.93 -27.26
N MET A 563 -30.96 11.80 -26.85
CA MET A 563 -31.37 12.01 -25.46
C MET A 563 -30.79 10.96 -24.51
N SER A 564 -30.55 9.73 -24.99
CA SER A 564 -29.79 8.74 -24.22
C SER A 564 -28.33 9.18 -24.02
N VAL A 565 -27.72 9.80 -25.04
CA VAL A 565 -26.36 10.36 -24.97
C VAL A 565 -26.29 11.56 -24.03
N ALA A 566 -27.24 12.50 -24.12
CA ALA A 566 -27.33 13.65 -23.21
C ALA A 566 -27.46 13.19 -21.74
N SER A 567 -28.25 12.14 -21.49
CA SER A 567 -28.38 11.56 -20.15
C SER A 567 -27.09 10.90 -19.65
N ASN A 568 -26.26 10.32 -20.53
CA ASN A 568 -24.93 9.84 -20.17
C ASN A 568 -24.02 10.99 -19.72
N LEU A 569 -23.99 12.08 -20.51
CA LEU A 569 -23.17 13.25 -20.21
C LEU A 569 -23.61 13.95 -18.92
N GLN A 570 -24.91 14.02 -18.65
CA GLN A 570 -25.43 14.51 -17.36
C GLN A 570 -24.83 13.73 -16.18
N ARG A 571 -24.81 12.40 -16.25
CA ARG A 571 -24.19 11.56 -15.21
C ARG A 571 -22.68 11.79 -15.09
N ASP A 572 -22.00 12.09 -16.19
CA ASP A 572 -20.57 12.41 -16.15
C ASP A 572 -20.31 13.74 -15.42
N VAL A 573 -21.16 14.76 -15.63
CA VAL A 573 -21.11 16.00 -14.84
C VAL A 573 -21.41 15.73 -13.36
N GLU A 574 -22.39 14.89 -13.04
CA GLU A 574 -22.70 14.51 -11.65
C GLU A 574 -21.51 13.81 -10.97
N ARG A 575 -20.81 12.93 -11.70
CA ARG A 575 -19.57 12.29 -11.23
C ARG A 575 -18.46 13.31 -11.00
N GLY A 576 -18.26 14.23 -11.95
CA GLY A 576 -17.29 15.32 -11.83
C GLY A 576 -17.54 16.20 -10.62
N TRP A 577 -18.80 16.61 -10.42
CA TRP A 577 -19.20 17.43 -9.27
C TRP A 577 -18.98 16.69 -7.96
N SER A 578 -19.35 15.41 -7.91
CA SER A 578 -19.09 14.57 -6.75
C SER A 578 -17.59 14.53 -6.45
N LEU A 579 -16.75 14.20 -7.43
CA LEU A 579 -15.28 14.14 -7.29
C LEU A 579 -14.71 15.47 -6.77
N LEU A 580 -15.17 16.59 -7.33
CA LEU A 580 -14.74 17.92 -6.95
C LEU A 580 -14.89 18.17 -5.45
N THR A 581 -15.95 17.66 -4.79
CA THR A 581 -16.14 17.81 -3.34
C THR A 581 -15.04 17.14 -2.49
N ARG A 582 -14.33 16.15 -3.05
CA ARG A 582 -13.20 15.46 -2.41
C ARG A 582 -11.87 16.12 -2.74
N ILE A 583 -11.70 16.62 -3.98
CA ILE A 583 -10.51 17.35 -4.38
C ILE A 583 -10.42 18.70 -3.64
N ASP A 584 -11.54 19.40 -3.52
CA ASP A 584 -11.63 20.77 -2.99
C ASP A 584 -11.62 20.83 -1.46
N GLN A 585 -10.61 20.18 -0.86
CA GLN A 585 -10.32 20.23 0.56
C GLN A 585 -8.83 20.56 0.77
N SER A 586 -8.54 21.55 1.62
CA SER A 586 -7.20 22.08 1.82
C SER A 586 -6.33 21.17 2.71
N PRO A 587 -5.15 20.74 2.22
CA PRO A 587 -4.14 20.05 3.03
C PRO A 587 -3.37 20.95 4.00
N MET A 588 -3.18 22.23 3.65
CA MET A 588 -2.28 23.17 4.32
C MET A 588 -2.33 23.13 5.86
N GLY A 589 -1.15 23.22 6.47
CA GLY A 589 -0.95 23.15 7.91
C GLY A 589 -0.84 21.73 8.45
N ALA A 590 -0.77 20.73 7.57
CA ALA A 590 -0.34 19.38 7.92
C ALA A 590 1.18 19.31 8.15
N CYS A 591 1.93 20.28 7.62
CA CYS A 591 3.39 20.30 7.58
C CYS A 591 3.90 18.96 7.02
N ALA A 592 4.88 18.32 7.66
CA ALA A 592 5.39 17.04 7.18
C ALA A 592 4.36 15.90 7.24
N LEU A 593 3.50 15.88 8.28
CA LEU A 593 2.39 14.94 8.50
C LEU A 593 1.67 15.20 9.84
N GLY A 594 2.38 15.78 10.81
CA GLY A 594 1.96 15.88 12.21
C GLY A 594 1.49 17.25 12.65
N THR A 595 1.21 18.16 11.71
CA THR A 595 0.99 19.59 11.96
C THR A 595 2.22 20.26 12.59
N THR A 596 2.01 21.23 13.48
CA THR A 596 3.04 22.10 14.05
C THR A 596 2.72 22.42 15.51
N GLY A 597 3.74 22.80 16.28
CA GLY A 597 3.57 23.38 17.62
C GLY A 597 3.15 24.85 17.62
N HIS A 598 3.13 25.51 16.45
CA HIS A 598 2.70 26.89 16.31
C HIS A 598 1.16 27.01 16.18
N PRO A 599 0.55 28.09 16.69
CA PRO A 599 -0.90 28.30 16.62
C PRO A 599 -1.34 28.78 15.23
N ILE A 600 -1.20 27.93 14.21
CA ILE A 600 -1.63 28.24 12.83
C ILE A 600 -3.15 28.15 12.67
N ASP A 601 -3.69 28.87 11.68
CA ASP A 601 -5.12 28.83 11.33
C ASP A 601 -5.34 28.15 9.99
N ARG A 602 -5.60 26.84 10.04
CA ARG A 602 -5.84 26.01 8.86
C ARG A 602 -7.15 26.38 8.15
N THR A 603 -8.15 26.83 8.89
CA THR A 603 -9.44 27.24 8.30
C THR A 603 -9.26 28.50 7.48
N TRP A 604 -8.58 29.50 8.05
CA TRP A 604 -8.23 30.72 7.32
C TRP A 604 -7.34 30.42 6.10
N MET A 605 -6.38 29.49 6.20
CA MET A 605 -5.60 29.04 5.04
C MET A 605 -6.48 28.45 3.93
N SER A 606 -7.41 27.56 4.28
CA SER A 606 -8.38 26.96 3.35
C SER A 606 -9.20 28.04 2.65
N ASP A 607 -9.80 28.96 3.40
CA ASP A 607 -10.64 30.04 2.86
C ASP A 607 -9.85 30.98 1.96
N SER A 608 -8.60 31.29 2.33
CA SER A 608 -7.73 32.20 1.57
C SER A 608 -7.30 31.62 0.23
N LEU A 609 -7.20 30.29 0.15
CA LEU A 609 -6.91 29.56 -1.07
C LEU A 609 -8.19 29.08 -1.79
N GLY A 610 -9.38 29.53 -1.36
CA GLY A 610 -10.66 29.23 -2.02
C GLY A 610 -11.11 27.77 -1.96
N PHE A 611 -10.58 26.98 -1.03
CA PHE A 611 -11.07 25.63 -0.72
C PHE A 611 -12.37 25.70 0.09
N GLU A 612 -13.24 24.70 -0.07
CA GLU A 612 -14.49 24.62 0.69
C GLU A 612 -14.26 24.30 2.18
N ARG A 613 -13.24 23.50 2.49
CA ARG A 613 -12.91 23.08 3.86
C ARG A 613 -11.50 22.51 3.99
N VAL A 614 -11.06 22.30 5.22
CA VAL A 614 -9.78 21.68 5.57
C VAL A 614 -9.89 20.15 5.60
N LEU A 615 -8.83 19.44 5.20
CA LEU A 615 -8.68 18.00 5.47
C LEU A 615 -8.45 17.76 6.96
N THR A 616 -9.35 16.97 7.54
CA THR A 616 -9.44 16.81 9.01
C THR A 616 -8.20 16.18 9.63
N ASN A 617 -7.60 15.20 8.96
CA ASN A 617 -6.41 14.49 9.44
C ASN A 617 -5.18 14.99 8.67
N SER A 618 -4.15 15.44 9.40
CA SER A 618 -2.91 15.97 8.78
C SER A 618 -2.06 14.90 8.10
N TYR A 619 -2.16 13.65 8.55
CA TYR A 619 -1.48 12.54 7.91
C TYR A 619 -2.15 12.24 6.56
N ASP A 620 -3.48 12.11 6.56
CA ASP A 620 -4.28 11.93 5.34
C ASP A 620 -4.01 13.04 4.33
N ALA A 621 -3.90 14.29 4.81
CA ALA A 621 -3.63 15.46 3.99
C ALA A 621 -2.40 15.34 3.08
N VAL A 622 -1.35 14.63 3.53
CA VAL A 622 -0.10 14.43 2.77
C VAL A 622 0.04 13.03 2.17
N SER A 623 -0.85 12.09 2.52
CA SER A 623 -0.80 10.70 2.02
C SER A 623 -1.89 10.35 1.01
N ALA A 624 -2.92 11.18 0.88
CA ALA A 624 -4.08 10.88 0.06
C ALA A 624 -3.80 10.95 -1.45
N SER A 625 -3.95 9.82 -2.15
CA SER A 625 -3.87 9.73 -3.61
C SER A 625 -5.17 9.25 -4.29
N ASP A 626 -6.16 8.86 -3.49
CA ASP A 626 -7.42 8.26 -3.96
C ASP A 626 -8.20 9.14 -4.94
N TYR A 627 -8.21 10.46 -4.73
CA TYR A 627 -8.90 11.41 -5.60
C TYR A 627 -8.32 11.44 -7.03
N MET A 628 -7.03 11.13 -7.20
CA MET A 628 -6.40 11.03 -8.52
C MET A 628 -6.81 9.74 -9.25
N ILE A 629 -6.95 8.64 -8.49
CA ILE A 629 -7.50 7.37 -9.01
C ILE A 629 -8.98 7.56 -9.38
N GLU A 630 -9.74 8.26 -8.54
CA GLU A 630 -11.13 8.59 -8.81
C GLU A 630 -11.25 9.48 -10.06
N LEU A 631 -10.40 10.49 -10.21
CA LEU A 631 -10.31 11.32 -11.43
C LEU A 631 -10.06 10.46 -12.67
N ALA A 632 -9.03 9.61 -12.65
CA ALA A 632 -8.73 8.71 -13.76
C ALA A 632 -9.91 7.78 -14.10
N SER A 633 -10.64 7.32 -13.08
CA SER A 633 -11.81 6.47 -13.23
C SER A 633 -12.99 7.21 -13.87
N VAL A 634 -13.30 8.43 -13.42
CA VAL A 634 -14.38 9.27 -13.98
C VAL A 634 -14.14 9.55 -15.46
N LEU A 635 -12.91 9.94 -15.82
CA LEU A 635 -12.51 10.21 -17.19
C LEU A 635 -12.60 8.94 -18.07
N THR A 636 -12.15 7.79 -17.54
CA THR A 636 -12.21 6.49 -18.24
C THR A 636 -13.65 6.05 -18.51
N ILE A 637 -14.57 6.25 -17.56
CA ILE A 637 -16.00 5.96 -17.72
C ILE A 637 -16.62 6.82 -18.83
N CYS A 638 -16.28 8.11 -18.85
CA CYS A 638 -16.74 9.04 -19.88
C CYS A 638 -16.27 8.60 -21.27
N MET A 639 -14.97 8.32 -21.44
CA MET A 639 -14.41 7.84 -22.70
C MET A 639 -15.00 6.51 -23.14
N SER A 640 -15.19 5.57 -22.22
CA SER A 640 -15.84 4.29 -22.53
C SER A 640 -17.27 4.49 -23.05
N SER A 641 -18.05 5.37 -22.42
CA SER A 641 -19.42 5.67 -22.83
C SER A 641 -19.46 6.36 -24.21
N MET A 642 -18.61 7.37 -24.42
CA MET A 642 -18.56 8.10 -25.69
C MET A 642 -17.98 7.28 -26.85
N SER A 643 -17.11 6.30 -26.57
CA SER A 643 -16.58 5.40 -27.60
C SER A 643 -17.67 4.59 -28.31
N ARG A 644 -18.76 4.28 -27.60
CA ARG A 644 -19.93 3.60 -28.16
C ARG A 644 -20.68 4.50 -29.13
N VAL A 645 -20.82 5.79 -28.80
CA VAL A 645 -21.44 6.78 -29.69
C VAL A 645 -20.59 6.98 -30.94
N VAL A 646 -19.26 7.10 -30.78
CA VAL A 646 -18.33 7.20 -31.91
C VAL A 646 -18.39 5.95 -32.80
N TYR A 647 -18.52 4.77 -32.21
CA TYR A 647 -18.72 3.54 -32.96
C TYR A 647 -20.01 3.56 -33.80
N ASP A 648 -21.13 3.97 -33.20
CA ASP A 648 -22.40 4.11 -33.93
C ASP A 648 -22.27 5.12 -35.07
N LEU A 649 -21.64 6.28 -34.84
CA LEU A 649 -21.39 7.28 -35.88
C LEU A 649 -20.52 6.74 -37.02
N LEU A 650 -19.48 5.94 -36.71
CA LEU A 650 -18.67 5.27 -37.74
C LEU A 650 -19.53 4.34 -38.59
N GLN A 651 -20.38 3.51 -37.97
CA GLN A 651 -21.31 2.64 -38.70
C GLN A 651 -22.26 3.47 -39.58
N MET A 652 -22.79 4.57 -39.06
CA MET A 652 -23.71 5.45 -39.78
C MET A 652 -23.08 6.09 -41.03
N THR A 653 -21.75 6.23 -41.08
CA THR A 653 -21.01 6.81 -42.23
C THR A 653 -20.66 5.82 -43.33
N MET A 654 -20.82 4.51 -43.09
CA MET A 654 -20.57 3.50 -44.13
C MET A 654 -21.49 3.73 -45.33
N ASN A 655 -21.01 3.49 -46.55
CA ASN A 655 -21.81 3.70 -47.76
C ASN A 655 -23.09 2.84 -47.76
N GLU A 656 -23.01 1.65 -47.17
CA GLU A 656 -24.10 0.68 -47.03
C GLU A 656 -25.15 1.13 -46.01
N VAL A 657 -24.81 2.07 -45.10
CA VAL A 657 -25.69 2.61 -44.07
C VAL A 657 -26.14 4.03 -44.44
N ASN A 658 -25.18 4.92 -44.67
CA ASN A 658 -25.33 6.28 -45.22
C ASN A 658 -26.38 7.13 -44.49
N THR A 659 -26.37 7.08 -43.16
CA THR A 659 -27.32 7.82 -42.31
C THR A 659 -26.69 9.02 -41.61
N PHE A 660 -25.36 9.09 -41.56
CA PHE A 660 -24.60 10.24 -41.07
C PHE A 660 -23.49 10.58 -42.06
N ARG A 661 -23.31 11.87 -42.34
CA ARG A 661 -22.28 12.40 -43.23
C ARG A 661 -21.43 13.43 -42.50
N LEU A 662 -20.13 13.22 -42.46
CA LEU A 662 -19.19 14.21 -41.93
C LEU A 662 -19.09 15.42 -42.86
N GLY A 663 -19.00 16.61 -42.26
CA GLY A 663 -18.66 17.84 -42.95
C GLY A 663 -17.28 17.77 -43.62
N ASP A 664 -17.09 18.53 -44.69
CA ASP A 664 -15.90 18.43 -45.57
C ASP A 664 -14.58 18.64 -44.82
N LEU A 665 -14.56 19.50 -43.80
CA LEU A 665 -13.37 19.78 -42.98
C LEU A 665 -12.91 18.57 -42.13
N HIS A 666 -13.76 17.56 -41.94
CA HIS A 666 -13.49 16.40 -41.08
C HIS A 666 -13.26 15.10 -41.88
N VAL A 667 -13.22 15.21 -43.21
CA VAL A 667 -13.05 14.06 -44.12
C VAL A 667 -11.67 14.09 -44.75
N GLN A 668 -11.02 12.94 -44.81
CA GLN A 668 -9.82 12.75 -45.64
C GLN A 668 -10.21 12.04 -46.94
N THR A 669 -9.69 12.56 -48.07
CA THR A 669 -9.92 11.97 -49.39
C THR A 669 -8.86 10.93 -49.72
N SER A 670 -9.16 10.04 -50.68
CA SER A 670 -8.17 9.12 -51.22
C SER A 670 -7.42 9.73 -52.41
N SER A 671 -6.12 9.45 -52.50
CA SER A 671 -5.30 9.79 -53.67
C SER A 671 -5.66 9.00 -54.94
N ILE A 672 -6.33 7.84 -54.83
CA ILE A 672 -6.65 6.97 -55.98
C ILE A 672 -8.14 7.02 -56.33
N MET A 673 -9.02 7.16 -55.33
CA MET A 673 -10.47 7.10 -55.51
C MET A 673 -11.13 8.44 -55.18
N PRO A 674 -11.48 9.28 -56.18
CA PRO A 674 -12.01 10.64 -55.97
C PRO A 674 -13.30 10.70 -55.14
N GLN A 675 -14.13 9.65 -55.22
CA GLN A 675 -15.38 9.55 -54.46
C GLN A 675 -15.19 9.14 -53.00
N LYS A 676 -14.02 8.61 -52.62
CA LYS A 676 -13.81 8.01 -51.30
C LYS A 676 -13.63 9.09 -50.23
N ARG A 677 -14.58 9.13 -49.30
CA ARG A 677 -14.60 10.05 -48.14
C ARG A 677 -14.37 9.24 -46.87
N ASN A 678 -13.14 9.23 -46.36
CA ASN A 678 -12.81 8.48 -45.15
C ASN A 678 -13.30 9.26 -43.92
N PRO A 679 -14.00 8.62 -42.96
CA PRO A 679 -14.40 9.23 -41.70
C PRO A 679 -13.22 9.31 -40.71
N SER A 680 -12.03 9.68 -41.19
CA SER A 680 -10.78 9.63 -40.41
C SER A 680 -10.87 10.41 -39.10
N ALA A 681 -11.63 11.51 -39.05
CA ALA A 681 -11.82 12.25 -37.80
C ALA A 681 -12.49 11.39 -36.70
N LEU A 682 -13.48 10.56 -37.05
CA LEU A 682 -14.09 9.62 -36.09
C LEU A 682 -13.14 8.47 -35.75
N GLU A 683 -12.34 7.99 -36.71
CA GLU A 683 -11.32 6.96 -36.47
C GLU A 683 -10.23 7.46 -35.49
N HIS A 684 -9.74 8.68 -35.69
CA HIS A 684 -8.83 9.37 -34.78
C HIS A 684 -9.48 9.56 -33.40
N THR A 685 -10.72 10.03 -33.36
CA THR A 685 -11.47 10.20 -32.10
C THR A 685 -11.51 8.87 -31.32
N ARG A 686 -11.85 7.75 -31.97
CA ARG A 686 -11.89 6.42 -31.32
C ARG A 686 -10.50 5.96 -30.85
N ALA A 687 -9.45 6.22 -31.64
CA ALA A 687 -8.08 5.90 -31.26
C ALA A 687 -7.61 6.71 -30.06
N MET A 688 -7.87 8.03 -30.04
CA MET A 688 -7.57 8.93 -28.93
C MET A 688 -8.30 8.53 -27.65
N MET A 689 -9.57 8.11 -27.73
CA MET A 689 -10.29 7.55 -26.58
C MET A 689 -9.58 6.32 -26.00
N SER A 690 -9.13 5.41 -26.88
CA SER A 690 -8.46 4.18 -26.45
C SER A 690 -7.10 4.48 -25.80
N ASP A 691 -6.35 5.44 -26.36
CA ASP A 691 -5.07 5.90 -25.83
C ASP A 691 -5.24 6.59 -24.46
N ALA A 692 -6.20 7.52 -24.35
CA ALA A 692 -6.55 8.17 -23.09
C ALA A 692 -6.88 7.14 -21.99
N MET A 693 -7.75 6.16 -22.31
CA MET A 693 -8.08 5.08 -21.37
C MET A 693 -6.86 4.24 -20.99
N GLY A 694 -5.96 3.95 -21.94
CA GLY A 694 -4.73 3.19 -21.67
C GLY A 694 -3.80 3.93 -20.70
N VAL A 695 -3.61 5.22 -20.91
CA VAL A 695 -2.81 6.09 -20.04
C VAL A 695 -3.41 6.18 -18.63
N LEU A 696 -4.72 6.45 -18.54
CA LEU A 696 -5.42 6.63 -17.26
C LEU A 696 -5.49 5.34 -16.43
N ASN A 697 -5.63 4.18 -17.07
CA ASN A 697 -5.57 2.89 -16.37
C ASN A 697 -4.20 2.58 -15.74
N GLY A 698 -3.14 3.31 -16.11
CA GLY A 698 -1.84 3.24 -15.45
C GLY A 698 -1.81 3.88 -14.05
N VAL A 699 -2.65 4.89 -13.81
CA VAL A 699 -2.65 5.71 -12.59
C VAL A 699 -2.86 4.88 -11.31
N PRO A 700 -3.82 3.92 -11.24
CA PRO A 700 -3.98 3.06 -10.06
C PRO A 700 -2.72 2.24 -9.72
N PHE A 701 -1.92 1.87 -10.73
CA PHE A 701 -0.70 1.08 -10.51
C PHE A 701 0.44 1.94 -9.95
N MET A 702 0.47 3.24 -10.24
CA MET A 702 1.45 4.17 -9.63
C MET A 702 1.17 4.39 -8.15
N SER A 703 -0.09 4.31 -7.73
CA SER A 703 -0.48 4.33 -6.31
C SER A 703 -0.45 2.94 -5.64
N HIS A 704 -0.07 1.88 -6.35
CA HIS A 704 -0.11 0.52 -5.84
C HIS A 704 1.20 0.15 -5.15
N HIS A 705 1.10 -0.53 -4.00
CA HIS A 705 2.26 -1.06 -3.26
C HIS A 705 3.26 0.02 -2.77
N VAL A 706 2.79 1.26 -2.62
CA VAL A 706 3.55 2.35 -2.02
C VAL A 706 3.19 2.51 -0.53
N PRO A 707 4.13 2.95 0.32
CA PRO A 707 3.85 3.27 1.72
C PRO A 707 2.73 4.30 1.88
N HIS A 708 1.91 4.16 2.92
CA HIS A 708 0.86 5.14 3.24
C HIS A 708 1.49 6.37 3.92
N GLY A 709 1.80 7.40 3.14
CA GLY A 709 2.44 8.64 3.55
C GLY A 709 2.83 9.47 2.33
N ASP A 710 3.53 10.57 2.57
CA ASP A 710 4.18 11.34 1.51
C ASP A 710 5.28 10.49 0.84
N ILE A 711 5.18 10.34 -0.48
CA ILE A 711 6.14 9.64 -1.32
C ILE A 711 6.03 10.13 -2.77
N VAL A 712 7.14 10.12 -3.50
CA VAL A 712 7.26 10.67 -4.86
C VAL A 712 6.29 10.00 -5.86
N ASP A 713 6.03 8.69 -5.71
CA ASP A 713 5.16 7.92 -6.60
C ASP A 713 3.73 8.50 -6.71
N ILE A 714 3.17 8.97 -5.59
CA ILE A 714 1.84 9.59 -5.53
C ILE A 714 1.88 11.12 -5.52
N GLY A 715 3.08 11.68 -5.43
CA GLY A 715 3.36 13.11 -5.53
C GLY A 715 3.68 13.47 -6.97
N ASP A 716 4.95 13.74 -7.24
CA ASP A 716 5.43 14.26 -8.53
C ASP A 716 5.23 13.30 -9.71
N ASP A 717 5.46 11.99 -9.53
CA ASP A 717 5.55 11.07 -10.66
C ASP A 717 4.18 10.78 -11.31
N ILE A 718 3.10 10.80 -10.53
CA ILE A 718 1.74 10.52 -11.03
C ILE A 718 1.16 11.71 -11.81
N GLN A 719 1.59 12.94 -11.54
CA GLN A 719 0.98 14.14 -12.13
C GLN A 719 1.12 14.21 -13.66
N PRO A 720 2.31 14.00 -14.27
CA PRO A 720 2.45 14.06 -15.71
C PRO A 720 1.60 13.01 -16.42
N LYS A 721 1.51 11.80 -15.85
CA LYS A 721 0.72 10.71 -16.42
C LYS A 721 -0.77 11.03 -16.40
N LEU A 722 -1.25 11.57 -15.29
CA LEU A 722 -2.65 11.94 -15.13
C LEU A 722 -3.02 13.14 -16.03
N LEU A 723 -2.12 14.12 -16.18
CA LEU A 723 -2.32 15.27 -17.08
C LEU A 723 -2.30 14.87 -18.55
N ASP A 724 -1.42 13.94 -18.92
CA ASP A 724 -1.37 13.39 -20.26
C ASP A 724 -2.71 12.70 -20.63
N GLY A 725 -3.24 11.88 -19.72
CA GLY A 725 -4.56 11.26 -19.88
C GLY A 725 -5.69 12.29 -19.96
N PHE A 726 -5.71 13.26 -19.03
CA PHE A 726 -6.71 14.33 -18.99
C PHE A 726 -6.72 15.16 -20.30
N THR A 727 -5.55 15.55 -20.78
CA THR A 727 -5.40 16.35 -22.02
C THR A 727 -5.98 15.62 -23.22
N LYS A 728 -5.70 14.33 -23.36
CA LYS A 728 -6.26 13.50 -24.44
C LYS A 728 -7.78 13.41 -24.35
N VAL A 729 -8.34 13.32 -23.14
CA VAL A 729 -9.80 13.32 -22.93
C VAL A 729 -10.42 14.64 -23.41
N THR A 730 -9.91 15.79 -22.98
CA THR A 730 -10.40 17.10 -23.41
C THR A 730 -10.32 17.28 -24.92
N GLN A 731 -9.17 16.97 -25.54
CA GLN A 731 -9.00 17.05 -26.99
C GLN A 731 -9.99 16.16 -27.77
N THR A 732 -10.24 14.95 -27.25
CA THR A 732 -11.20 14.01 -27.83
C THR A 732 -12.63 14.55 -27.78
N ILE A 733 -13.03 15.11 -26.62
CA ILE A 733 -14.37 15.70 -26.44
C ILE A 733 -14.57 16.87 -27.40
N GLN A 734 -13.58 17.76 -27.50
CA GLN A 734 -13.61 18.92 -28.40
C GLN A 734 -13.69 18.49 -29.87
N LEU A 735 -12.91 17.48 -30.29
CA LEU A 735 -12.99 16.96 -31.65
C LEU A 735 -14.37 16.34 -31.95
N LEU A 736 -14.93 15.57 -31.01
CA LEU A 736 -16.27 14.98 -31.16
C LEU A 736 -17.35 16.06 -31.28
N GLU A 737 -17.25 17.15 -30.50
CA GLU A 737 -18.12 18.31 -30.61
C GLU A 737 -18.09 18.90 -32.03
N GLN A 738 -16.90 19.12 -32.60
CA GLN A 738 -16.72 19.66 -33.96
C GLN A 738 -17.31 18.72 -35.03
N ILE A 739 -17.10 17.41 -34.90
CA ILE A 739 -17.67 16.41 -35.82
C ILE A 739 -19.20 16.48 -35.80
N LEU A 740 -19.81 16.61 -34.63
CA LEU A 740 -21.25 16.68 -34.47
C LEU A 740 -21.84 18.02 -34.94
N ASP A 741 -21.10 19.13 -34.81
CA ASP A 741 -21.56 20.44 -35.29
C ASP A 741 -21.66 20.52 -36.81
N HIS A 742 -20.67 19.95 -37.48
CA HIS A 742 -20.53 20.04 -38.94
C HIS A 742 -21.05 18.81 -39.68
N GLY A 743 -21.49 17.78 -38.95
CA GLY A 743 -22.09 16.58 -39.51
C GLY A 743 -23.55 16.78 -39.92
N THR A 744 -24.04 15.95 -40.82
CA THR A 744 -25.44 15.96 -41.28
C THR A 744 -26.04 14.57 -41.22
N PHE A 745 -27.24 14.45 -40.65
CA PHE A 745 -28.00 13.20 -40.65
C PHE A 745 -28.95 13.15 -41.85
N HIS A 746 -28.94 12.03 -42.58
CA HIS A 746 -29.86 11.80 -43.70
C HIS A 746 -31.17 11.20 -43.15
N THR A 747 -32.08 12.07 -42.71
CA THR A 747 -33.33 11.67 -42.03
C THR A 747 -34.29 10.90 -42.93
N ASP A 748 -34.25 11.15 -44.23
CA ASP A 748 -34.94 10.38 -45.27
C ASP A 748 -34.45 8.93 -45.31
N VAL A 749 -33.14 8.70 -45.32
CA VAL A 749 -32.55 7.36 -45.31
C VAL A 749 -32.87 6.62 -43.99
N LEU A 750 -32.83 7.34 -42.87
CA LEU A 750 -33.22 6.78 -41.57
C LEU A 750 -34.69 6.34 -41.55
N TYR A 751 -35.59 7.16 -42.11
CA TYR A 751 -37.00 6.85 -42.25
C TYR A 751 -37.22 5.60 -43.12
N ASP A 752 -36.62 5.58 -44.31
CA ASP A 752 -36.77 4.47 -45.26
C ASP A 752 -36.32 3.14 -44.65
N ARG A 753 -35.25 3.15 -43.86
CA ARG A 753 -34.78 1.95 -43.15
C ARG A 753 -35.72 1.50 -42.05
N ALA A 754 -36.38 2.42 -41.34
CA ALA A 754 -37.39 2.09 -40.34
C ALA A 754 -38.64 1.50 -41.00
N ALA A 755 -39.11 2.12 -42.08
CA ALA A 755 -40.34 1.79 -42.79
C ALA A 755 -40.25 0.50 -43.63
N ASN A 756 -39.10 0.23 -44.25
CA ASN A 756 -38.92 -0.94 -45.12
C ASN A 756 -38.52 -2.23 -44.38
N GLY A 757 -38.36 -2.20 -43.06
CA GLY A 757 -38.10 -3.38 -42.23
C GLY A 757 -39.35 -3.93 -41.55
N PHE A 758 -39.22 -5.07 -40.86
CA PHE A 758 -40.27 -5.60 -39.98
C PHE A 758 -40.28 -4.93 -38.59
N SER A 759 -39.70 -3.74 -38.46
CA SER A 759 -39.46 -3.09 -37.17
C SER A 759 -40.76 -2.71 -36.43
N THR A 760 -41.84 -2.41 -37.16
CA THR A 760 -43.17 -2.10 -36.59
C THR A 760 -43.98 -3.33 -36.19
N VAL A 761 -43.49 -4.55 -36.48
CA VAL A 761 -44.26 -5.79 -36.28
C VAL A 761 -44.69 -6.02 -34.84
N THR A 762 -43.92 -5.49 -33.87
CA THR A 762 -44.27 -5.60 -32.45
C THR A 762 -45.56 -4.85 -32.12
N GLU A 763 -45.82 -3.70 -32.74
CA GLU A 763 -47.09 -2.99 -32.57
C GLU A 763 -48.26 -3.74 -33.20
N LEU A 764 -48.04 -4.48 -34.29
CA LEU A 764 -49.08 -5.33 -34.87
C LEU A 764 -49.52 -6.43 -33.88
N ALA A 765 -48.58 -7.03 -33.16
CA ALA A 765 -48.90 -7.97 -32.09
C ALA A 765 -49.61 -7.28 -30.92
N ASP A 766 -49.12 -6.11 -30.48
CA ASP A 766 -49.71 -5.36 -29.36
C ASP A 766 -51.14 -4.90 -29.67
N VAL A 767 -51.43 -4.47 -30.90
CA VAL A 767 -52.77 -4.07 -31.35
C VAL A 767 -53.72 -5.27 -31.36
N LEU A 768 -53.27 -6.47 -31.74
CA LEU A 768 -54.09 -7.69 -31.67
C LEU A 768 -54.45 -8.07 -30.23
N VAL A 769 -53.55 -7.80 -29.27
CA VAL A 769 -53.83 -8.00 -27.84
C VAL A 769 -54.77 -6.92 -27.33
N ARG A 770 -54.38 -5.65 -27.51
CA ARG A 770 -55.03 -4.47 -26.93
C ARG A 770 -56.43 -4.22 -27.50
N ASP A 771 -56.59 -4.34 -28.81
CA ASP A 771 -57.83 -4.02 -29.52
C ASP A 771 -58.55 -5.29 -30.00
N GLY A 772 -57.80 -6.35 -30.32
CA GLY A 772 -58.32 -7.61 -30.85
C GLY A 772 -58.71 -8.65 -29.79
N GLY A 773 -58.32 -8.45 -28.52
CA GLY A 773 -58.68 -9.31 -27.39
C GLY A 773 -57.93 -10.65 -27.33
N LEU A 774 -56.86 -10.82 -28.11
CA LEU A 774 -56.05 -12.04 -28.10
C LEU A 774 -55.07 -12.05 -26.91
N SER A 775 -54.67 -13.25 -26.47
CA SER A 775 -53.49 -13.36 -25.61
C SER A 775 -52.22 -13.02 -26.41
N PHE A 776 -51.16 -12.58 -25.73
CA PHE A 776 -49.89 -12.26 -26.40
C PHE A 776 -49.30 -13.45 -27.17
N ARG A 777 -49.45 -14.68 -26.66
CA ARG A 777 -48.98 -15.89 -27.35
C ARG A 777 -49.72 -16.13 -28.65
N GLU A 778 -51.04 -15.94 -28.66
CA GLU A 778 -51.86 -16.05 -29.85
C GLU A 778 -51.50 -14.96 -30.87
N ALA A 779 -51.47 -13.69 -30.44
CA ALA A 779 -51.07 -12.57 -31.29
C ALA A 779 -49.69 -12.78 -31.91
N HIS A 780 -48.70 -13.19 -31.13
CA HIS A 780 -47.35 -13.48 -31.61
C HIS A 780 -47.34 -14.62 -32.64
N LEU A 781 -48.10 -15.70 -32.42
CA LEU A 781 -48.18 -16.83 -33.36
C LEU A 781 -48.82 -16.43 -34.70
N VAL A 782 -49.88 -15.63 -34.64
CA VAL A 782 -50.54 -15.04 -35.83
C VAL A 782 -49.54 -14.18 -36.60
N VAL A 783 -48.90 -13.23 -35.91
CA VAL A 783 -47.94 -12.30 -36.51
C VAL A 783 -46.73 -13.02 -37.09
N GLN A 784 -46.19 -14.02 -36.40
CA GLN A 784 -45.09 -14.84 -36.92
C GLN A 784 -45.47 -15.55 -38.22
N THR A 785 -46.68 -16.10 -38.28
CA THR A 785 -47.20 -16.78 -39.48
C THR A 785 -47.40 -15.80 -40.61
N PHE A 786 -47.89 -14.60 -40.29
CA PHE A 786 -48.10 -13.51 -41.24
C PHE A 786 -46.78 -13.00 -41.83
N VAL A 787 -45.79 -12.70 -40.99
CA VAL A 787 -44.45 -12.22 -41.42
C VAL A 787 -43.76 -13.23 -42.32
N LYS A 788 -43.86 -14.54 -42.05
CA LYS A 788 -43.31 -15.59 -42.93
C LYS A 788 -43.96 -15.63 -44.31
N SER A 789 -45.13 -15.02 -44.49
CA SER A 789 -45.90 -15.04 -45.73
C SER A 789 -45.76 -13.78 -46.57
N THR A 790 -45.03 -12.76 -46.11
CA THR A 790 -44.87 -11.47 -46.79
C THR A 790 -43.42 -11.02 -46.77
N GLU A 791 -42.97 -10.30 -47.80
CA GLU A 791 -41.62 -9.72 -47.82
C GLU A 791 -41.54 -8.39 -47.07
N LYS A 792 -42.62 -7.60 -47.13
CA LYS A 792 -42.79 -6.38 -46.34
C LYS A 792 -44.16 -6.34 -45.68
N LEU A 793 -44.28 -5.58 -44.60
CA LEU A 793 -45.57 -5.34 -43.93
C LEU A 793 -46.52 -4.50 -44.82
N SER A 794 -45.98 -3.63 -45.67
CA SER A 794 -46.76 -2.83 -46.62
C SER A 794 -47.48 -3.66 -47.70
N ASP A 795 -46.98 -4.86 -48.02
CA ASP A 795 -47.57 -5.74 -49.04
C ASP A 795 -48.72 -6.60 -48.48
N GLY A 796 -48.93 -6.51 -47.17
CA GLY A 796 -49.99 -7.19 -46.45
C GLY A 796 -51.27 -6.36 -46.33
N ASN A 797 -52.30 -6.97 -45.76
CA ASN A 797 -53.53 -6.31 -45.37
C ASN A 797 -54.22 -7.14 -44.27
N VAL A 798 -55.33 -6.64 -43.74
CA VAL A 798 -56.05 -7.31 -42.65
C VAL A 798 -56.57 -8.70 -43.05
N LYS A 799 -56.90 -8.92 -44.33
CA LYS A 799 -57.36 -10.23 -44.82
C LYS A 799 -56.24 -11.27 -44.75
N ARG A 800 -55.04 -10.93 -45.20
CA ARG A 800 -53.87 -11.81 -45.12
C ARG A 800 -53.48 -12.10 -43.65
N LEU A 801 -53.67 -11.13 -42.76
CA LEU A 801 -53.49 -11.34 -41.32
C LEU A 801 -54.55 -12.30 -40.75
N GLN A 802 -55.81 -12.18 -41.18
CA GLN A 802 -56.89 -13.11 -40.81
C GLN A 802 -56.63 -14.53 -41.34
N GLU A 803 -56.13 -14.68 -42.57
CA GLU A 803 -55.72 -15.96 -43.13
C GLU A 803 -54.58 -16.60 -42.29
N ALA A 804 -53.61 -15.81 -41.84
CA ALA A 804 -52.57 -16.26 -40.92
C ALA A 804 -53.17 -16.73 -39.59
N GLY A 805 -54.16 -16.00 -39.06
CA GLY A 805 -54.93 -16.41 -37.88
C GLY A 805 -55.65 -17.74 -38.05
N GLN A 806 -56.35 -17.93 -39.17
CA GLN A 806 -57.04 -19.17 -39.49
C GLN A 806 -56.09 -20.37 -39.55
N ARG A 807 -54.89 -20.20 -40.13
CA ARG A 807 -53.87 -21.27 -40.19
C ARG A 807 -53.40 -21.76 -38.83
N VAL A 808 -53.47 -20.91 -37.80
CA VAL A 808 -53.05 -21.24 -36.44
C VAL A 808 -54.22 -21.39 -35.46
N GLY A 809 -55.45 -21.41 -35.96
CA GLY A 809 -56.66 -21.62 -35.16
C GLY A 809 -57.06 -20.42 -34.29
N VAL A 810 -56.61 -19.21 -34.62
CA VAL A 810 -56.87 -17.98 -33.86
C VAL A 810 -57.71 -17.00 -34.66
N ALA A 811 -58.83 -16.55 -34.10
CA ALA A 811 -59.70 -15.56 -34.75
C ALA A 811 -59.09 -14.15 -34.62
N VAL A 812 -58.81 -13.50 -35.75
CA VAL A 812 -58.26 -12.14 -35.80
C VAL A 812 -59.38 -11.12 -36.01
N ASN A 813 -59.63 -10.30 -34.99
CA ASN A 813 -60.58 -9.20 -35.07
C ASN A 813 -59.86 -7.84 -35.13
N LEU A 814 -59.55 -7.39 -36.34
CA LEU A 814 -58.94 -6.09 -36.59
C LEU A 814 -59.57 -5.42 -37.82
N SER A 815 -59.64 -4.10 -37.84
CA SER A 815 -60.01 -3.35 -39.05
C SER A 815 -58.80 -3.07 -39.94
N GLN A 816 -59.04 -2.82 -41.23
CA GLN A 816 -57.98 -2.42 -42.17
C GLN A 816 -57.26 -1.13 -41.72
N LYS A 817 -58.00 -0.17 -41.17
CA LYS A 817 -57.43 1.08 -40.63
C LYS A 817 -56.52 0.85 -39.42
N GLN A 818 -56.89 -0.08 -38.54
CA GLN A 818 -56.03 -0.46 -37.40
C GLN A 818 -54.76 -1.16 -37.87
N TYR A 819 -54.87 -2.04 -38.88
CA TYR A 819 -53.71 -2.68 -39.50
C TYR A 819 -52.74 -1.64 -40.09
N GLU A 820 -53.24 -0.72 -40.91
CA GLU A 820 -52.44 0.35 -41.54
C GLU A 820 -51.74 1.22 -40.49
N LYS A 821 -52.46 1.56 -39.40
CA LYS A 821 -51.90 2.33 -38.29
C LYS A 821 -50.83 1.54 -37.52
N ALA A 822 -50.97 0.23 -37.36
CA ALA A 822 -50.03 -0.59 -36.62
C ALA A 822 -48.68 -0.76 -37.34
N ILE A 823 -48.69 -0.75 -38.68
CA ILE A 823 -47.48 -0.91 -39.48
C ILE A 823 -46.80 0.42 -39.85
N ASP A 824 -47.48 1.55 -39.63
CA ASP A 824 -46.96 2.90 -39.86
C ASP A 824 -45.95 3.32 -38.77
N VAL A 825 -44.81 3.86 -39.20
CA VAL A 825 -43.69 4.22 -38.31
C VAL A 825 -44.05 5.38 -37.39
N ALA A 826 -44.74 6.40 -37.90
CA ALA A 826 -45.14 7.55 -37.09
C ALA A 826 -46.14 7.12 -36.01
N SER A 827 -47.17 6.36 -36.41
CA SER A 827 -48.17 5.81 -35.51
C SER A 827 -47.58 4.88 -34.45
N PHE A 828 -46.59 4.05 -34.83
CA PHE A 828 -45.82 3.22 -33.89
C PHE A 828 -45.16 4.07 -32.80
N ILE A 829 -44.55 5.18 -33.18
CA ILE A 829 -43.85 6.07 -32.24
C ILE A 829 -44.87 6.83 -31.38
N ASP A 830 -45.94 7.34 -31.98
CA ASP A 830 -46.97 8.14 -31.30
C ASP A 830 -47.66 7.42 -30.14
N VAL A 831 -47.80 6.09 -30.18
CA VAL A 831 -48.42 5.35 -29.07
C VAL A 831 -47.49 5.12 -27.88
N ARG A 832 -46.16 5.27 -28.05
CA ARG A 832 -45.15 5.04 -27.01
C ARG A 832 -44.88 6.30 -26.18
N LYS A 833 -45.95 6.80 -25.53
CA LYS A 833 -45.98 8.06 -24.76
C LYS A 833 -45.55 7.92 -23.30
N VAL A 834 -45.28 6.70 -22.83
CA VAL A 834 -44.80 6.47 -21.47
C VAL A 834 -43.42 7.13 -21.30
N GLN A 835 -43.12 7.59 -20.08
CA GLN A 835 -41.85 8.23 -19.75
C GLN A 835 -40.65 7.42 -20.27
N GLY A 836 -39.74 8.10 -20.98
CA GLY A 836 -38.60 7.46 -21.64
C GLY A 836 -38.91 6.83 -23.00
N GLY A 837 -40.12 6.99 -23.53
CA GLY A 837 -40.50 6.56 -24.87
C GLY A 837 -40.09 7.55 -25.98
N PRO A 838 -40.10 7.11 -27.25
CA PRO A 838 -39.71 7.93 -28.40
C PRO A 838 -40.78 8.92 -28.88
N ALA A 839 -42.01 8.87 -28.34
CA ALA A 839 -43.08 9.77 -28.78
C ALA A 839 -42.71 11.24 -28.53
N PRO A 840 -43.14 12.19 -29.39
CA PRO A 840 -42.78 13.60 -29.23
C PRO A 840 -43.09 14.19 -27.85
N VAL A 841 -44.20 13.78 -27.23
CA VAL A 841 -44.59 14.21 -25.87
C VAL A 841 -43.57 13.73 -24.83
N ALA A 842 -43.22 12.44 -24.84
CA ALA A 842 -42.27 11.85 -23.89
C ALA A 842 -40.84 12.39 -24.10
N ILE A 843 -40.44 12.63 -25.36
CA ILE A 843 -39.16 13.24 -25.69
C ILE A 843 -39.08 14.70 -25.25
N HIS A 844 -40.16 15.47 -25.41
CA HIS A 844 -40.20 16.84 -24.92
C HIS A 844 -40.03 16.90 -23.40
N GLU A 845 -40.73 16.04 -22.65
CA GLU A 845 -40.56 15.91 -21.21
C GLU A 845 -39.11 15.55 -20.82
N HIS A 846 -38.49 14.60 -21.55
CA HIS A 846 -37.11 14.19 -21.29
C HIS A 846 -36.10 15.31 -21.59
N ILE A 847 -36.28 16.04 -22.70
CA ILE A 847 -35.46 17.20 -23.05
C ILE A 847 -35.53 18.25 -21.94
N MET A 848 -36.74 18.60 -21.50
CA MET A 848 -36.94 19.60 -20.43
C MET A 848 -36.25 19.17 -19.13
N HIS A 849 -36.36 17.90 -18.75
CA HIS A 849 -35.72 17.36 -17.55
C HIS A 849 -34.19 17.47 -17.62
N VAL A 850 -33.58 17.00 -18.71
CA VAL A 850 -32.11 17.01 -18.87
C VAL A 850 -31.57 18.44 -19.02
N GLN A 851 -32.28 19.31 -19.75
CA GLN A 851 -31.93 20.73 -19.86
C GLN A 851 -31.91 21.42 -18.51
N GLU A 852 -32.92 21.16 -17.67
CA GLU A 852 -32.99 21.74 -16.34
C GLU A 852 -31.89 21.19 -15.42
N ALA A 853 -31.63 19.87 -15.46
CA ALA A 853 -30.54 19.26 -14.71
C ALA A 853 -29.17 19.86 -15.10
N LEU A 854 -28.88 19.94 -16.41
CA LEU A 854 -27.63 20.50 -16.91
C LEU A 854 -27.50 22.00 -16.64
N ARG A 855 -28.61 22.77 -16.69
CA ARG A 855 -28.61 24.18 -16.32
C ARG A 855 -28.23 24.35 -14.84
N ASN A 856 -28.84 23.55 -13.96
CA ASN A 856 -28.57 23.61 -12.53
C ASN A 856 -27.13 23.25 -12.18
N THR A 857 -26.56 22.21 -12.80
CA THR A 857 -25.15 21.87 -12.59
C THR A 857 -24.24 22.93 -13.21
N ARG A 858 -24.53 23.46 -14.40
CA ARG A 858 -23.74 24.53 -15.04
C ARG A 858 -23.65 25.77 -14.17
N THR A 859 -24.76 26.20 -13.57
CA THR A 859 -24.75 27.35 -12.64
C THR A 859 -23.77 27.11 -11.49
N LYS A 860 -23.76 25.92 -10.90
CA LYS A 860 -22.83 25.56 -9.81
C LYS A 860 -21.37 25.51 -10.29
N VAL A 861 -21.12 24.94 -11.47
CA VAL A 861 -19.79 24.87 -12.09
C VAL A 861 -19.26 26.27 -12.38
N ASN A 862 -20.06 27.15 -12.97
CA ASN A 862 -19.69 28.55 -13.23
C ASN A 862 -19.43 29.33 -11.95
N GLN A 863 -20.28 29.17 -10.92
CA GLN A 863 -20.05 29.79 -9.61
C GLN A 863 -18.73 29.33 -8.99
N LYS A 864 -18.39 28.05 -9.13
CA LYS A 864 -17.11 27.53 -8.64
C LYS A 864 -15.92 28.10 -9.42
N GLN A 865 -16.04 28.19 -10.75
CA GLN A 865 -15.04 28.84 -11.61
C GLN A 865 -14.82 30.31 -11.22
N GLU A 866 -15.90 31.08 -11.03
CA GLU A 866 -15.83 32.47 -10.56
C GLU A 866 -15.22 32.58 -9.15
N GLY A 867 -15.47 31.59 -8.29
CA GLY A 867 -14.83 31.45 -7.00
C GLY A 867 -13.31 31.39 -7.09
N PHE A 868 -12.76 30.72 -8.13
CA PHE A 868 -11.33 30.65 -8.36
C PHE A 868 -10.69 31.99 -8.74
N THR A 869 -11.40 32.83 -9.50
CA THR A 869 -10.97 34.21 -9.75
C THR A 869 -11.09 35.05 -8.49
N THR A 870 -12.18 34.89 -7.75
CA THR A 870 -12.49 35.69 -6.57
C THR A 870 -11.46 35.50 -5.45
N TYR A 871 -11.05 34.27 -5.14
CA TYR A 871 -10.04 34.07 -4.08
C TYR A 871 -8.69 34.67 -4.48
N ARG A 872 -8.27 34.53 -5.75
CA ARG A 872 -7.03 35.15 -6.24
C ARG A 872 -7.07 36.67 -6.08
N THR A 873 -8.16 37.30 -6.51
CA THR A 873 -8.33 38.76 -6.32
C THR A 873 -8.22 39.13 -4.84
N LYS A 874 -8.86 38.39 -3.93
CA LYS A 874 -8.77 38.66 -2.48
C LYS A 874 -7.37 38.43 -1.93
N LEU A 875 -6.70 37.36 -2.36
CA LEU A 875 -5.35 37.00 -1.93
C LEU A 875 -4.35 38.13 -2.23
N PHE A 876 -4.44 38.71 -3.43
CA PHE A 876 -3.62 39.83 -3.89
C PHE A 876 -4.17 41.23 -3.54
N GLN A 877 -5.38 41.37 -2.99
CA GLN A 877 -5.87 42.65 -2.45
C GLN A 877 -5.54 42.82 -0.96
N ARG A 878 -5.52 41.71 -0.20
CA ARG A 878 -5.05 41.71 1.20
C ARG A 878 -3.62 42.23 1.35
N THR A 879 -2.81 42.11 0.30
CA THR A 879 -1.46 42.67 0.25
C THR A 879 -1.44 44.21 0.14
N ALA A 880 -2.48 44.84 -0.43
CA ALA A 880 -2.53 46.29 -0.68
C ALA A 880 -3.20 47.09 0.47
N ASN A 881 -4.30 46.60 1.04
CA ASN A 881 -5.10 47.39 2.00
C ASN A 881 -4.61 47.34 3.46
N GLU A 882 -3.78 46.37 3.83
CA GLU A 882 -3.21 46.28 5.20
C GLU A 882 -2.02 47.25 5.44
N GLY A 883 -1.65 48.05 4.43
CA GLY A 883 -0.71 49.16 4.55
C GLY A 883 -1.33 50.47 5.03
N GLU A 884 -2.66 50.61 4.98
CA GLU A 884 -3.37 51.87 5.29
C GLU A 884 -4.14 51.85 6.64
N GLU A 885 -4.38 50.69 7.26
CA GLU A 885 -4.92 50.60 8.63
C GLU A 885 -3.82 50.58 9.71
N ARG A 886 -2.85 51.51 9.61
CA ARG A 886 -1.87 51.81 10.67
C ARG A 886 -1.97 53.24 11.17
#